data_AF-A0A8B6F3D0-F1
#
_entry.id   AF-A0A8B6F3D0-F1
#
_cell.length_a   1.000
_cell.length_b   1.000
_cell.length_c   1.000
_cell.angle_alpha   90.00
_cell.angle_beta   90.00
_cell.angle_gamma   90.00
#
_symmetry.space_group_name_H-M   'P 1'
#
loop_
_entity.id
_entity.type
_entity.pdbx_description
1 polymer ?
#
loop_
_entity_poly.entity_id
_entity_poly.type
_entity_poly.pdbx_seq_one_letter_code
_entity_poly.pdbx_strand_id
1 'polypeptide(L)'
;MLVWILLPLLFLRRIAAEVCSNQPADIGFLIDESGSVGGANFKKNLDFVKQFVDVFDVGNSAVKISTFAFHTSMGNGFHFSCCNDKASIKSNVDNISYNGGGENFEMALAFAKNNMFQRVNGARDFSLKILIFFTDGQSAVKDGGNSLHQLGVIVYAVGVGGNVDRNQLDKIATNQSYVFMASSYADLVGQVYRDIKSKTCTDVLTNPCERSPQPCQNQGTCISTGGSKYTCLCPNGFTDHNCQTDIDDCAGVMCYNGGTCIDGLASFTCSCAEHYTGTHCGIDMCKPYPTDVVFVIDSSNSCSEKYFNITKNFIKSVTKEWEITVNNFQVAIVSYADNSYIELNFDNSMNKISFDAFVSQMNPRGGISEIHKGINHAVNILNNRNRVVSSSQVKKYIIVLSDGLPSTPSMISTVSGHQIETFAVAVGEDVSHHFLSVITGGSEKIFPYNNDRLWHYMMDALIDQSCNICQRSEETDVVFAVDTSNGWQSLDLTTKVPTIINKILSGLKLGPMNTQIALLTYASSSNIRFDFNKYTNETERQNLQRQLSSFVKTTHTNTNITAMIHSADVLLFDGVKGARSSAKKFLVVFSNYQNDVTIEDSELIETLKENVEIFVVGLDQSDEQFKVMLDIASTSFHIGIDGEMSVNSIDTYIPSLLEQIYSVHCDLR
;
A
#
# COMPACT_ATOMS: atom_id res chain seq x y z
N MET A 1 -8.44 52.66 -69.14
CA MET A 1 -8.59 51.26 -68.68
C MET A 1 -7.30 50.48 -68.94
N LEU A 2 -6.17 50.92 -68.37
CA LEU A 2 -4.82 50.37 -68.65
C LEU A 2 -3.86 50.46 -67.43
N VAL A 3 -4.40 50.63 -66.21
CA VAL A 3 -3.61 50.78 -64.97
C VAL A 3 -3.67 49.52 -64.07
N TRP A 4 -4.42 48.48 -64.46
CA TRP A 4 -4.69 47.32 -63.60
C TRP A 4 -3.95 46.02 -63.95
N ILE A 5 -2.96 46.05 -64.86
CA ILE A 5 -2.23 44.83 -65.28
C ILE A 5 -0.75 44.82 -64.86
N LEU A 6 -0.23 45.90 -64.25
CA LEU A 6 1.18 45.98 -63.83
C LEU A 6 1.44 45.96 -62.31
N LEU A 7 0.39 45.95 -61.48
CA LEU A 7 0.54 45.92 -60.01
C LEU A 7 0.81 44.55 -59.35
N PRO A 8 0.54 43.36 -59.94
CA PRO A 8 0.90 42.09 -59.28
C PRO A 8 2.36 41.67 -59.50
N LEU A 9 3.02 42.16 -60.55
CA LEU A 9 4.40 41.76 -60.91
C LEU A 9 5.48 42.55 -60.16
N LEU A 10 5.14 43.70 -59.58
CA LEU A 10 6.03 44.44 -58.67
C LEU A 10 5.85 44.04 -57.20
N PHE A 11 4.72 43.41 -56.83
CA PHE A 11 4.47 42.95 -55.46
C PHE A 11 5.12 41.59 -55.17
N LEU A 12 5.13 40.67 -56.14
CA LEU A 12 5.83 39.37 -56.00
C LEU A 12 7.36 39.47 -56.15
N ARG A 13 7.88 40.56 -56.74
CA ARG A 13 9.33 40.84 -56.73
C ARG A 13 9.86 41.43 -55.43
N ARG A 14 8.98 41.96 -54.55
CA ARG A 14 9.37 42.48 -53.23
C ARG A 14 9.44 41.42 -52.14
N ILE A 15 8.62 40.37 -52.21
CA ILE A 15 8.58 39.33 -51.15
C ILE A 15 9.77 38.36 -51.24
N ALA A 16 10.49 38.31 -52.35
CA ALA A 16 11.70 37.49 -52.51
C ALA A 16 13.02 38.21 -52.13
N ALA A 17 12.95 39.45 -51.62
CA ALA A 17 14.13 40.27 -51.33
C ALA A 17 14.31 40.65 -49.85
N GLU A 18 13.52 40.11 -48.92
CA GLU A 18 13.37 40.71 -47.59
C GLU A 18 13.43 39.74 -46.39
N VAL A 19 14.17 38.62 -46.49
CA VAL A 19 14.25 37.63 -45.38
C VAL A 19 15.67 37.33 -44.89
N CYS A 20 16.70 37.43 -45.75
CA CYS A 20 18.09 37.34 -45.30
C CYS A 20 18.67 38.69 -44.79
N SER A 21 17.85 39.76 -44.75
CA SER A 21 18.28 41.14 -44.43
C SER A 21 18.01 41.60 -42.99
N ASN A 22 17.23 40.85 -42.20
CA ASN A 22 16.72 41.33 -40.90
C ASN A 22 17.20 40.55 -39.66
N GLN A 23 17.96 39.46 -39.81
CA GLN A 23 18.55 38.73 -38.67
C GLN A 23 20.08 38.57 -38.86
N PRO A 24 20.91 38.98 -37.89
CA PRO A 24 22.34 38.77 -37.96
C PRO A 24 22.70 37.28 -37.94
N ALA A 25 23.62 36.83 -38.80
CA ALA A 25 24.06 35.44 -38.87
C ALA A 25 25.59 35.30 -38.88
N ASP A 26 26.11 34.27 -38.22
CA ASP A 26 27.53 33.89 -38.26
C ASP A 26 27.65 32.55 -38.99
N ILE A 27 28.25 32.61 -40.19
CA ILE A 27 28.34 31.48 -41.13
C ILE A 27 29.78 31.00 -41.21
N GLY A 28 30.04 29.83 -40.63
CA GLY A 28 31.32 29.14 -40.64
C GLY A 28 31.41 28.16 -41.80
N PHE A 29 32.59 28.09 -42.43
CA PHE A 29 32.94 27.09 -43.43
C PHE A 29 34.11 26.24 -42.92
N LEU A 30 33.92 24.93 -42.92
CA LEU A 30 35.01 23.95 -42.77
C LEU A 30 35.20 23.23 -44.08
N ILE A 31 36.38 23.40 -44.68
CA ILE A 31 36.69 22.90 -46.02
C ILE A 31 37.73 21.80 -45.92
N ASP A 32 37.37 20.61 -46.38
CA ASP A 32 38.33 19.52 -46.55
C ASP A 32 39.41 19.90 -47.57
N GLU A 33 40.68 19.84 -47.13
CA GLU A 33 41.87 20.03 -47.96
C GLU A 33 42.71 18.75 -48.09
N SER A 34 42.10 17.58 -47.89
CA SER A 34 42.78 16.29 -48.00
C SER A 34 43.36 16.02 -49.40
N GLY A 35 44.24 15.02 -49.45
CA GLY A 35 44.90 14.58 -50.67
C GLY A 35 43.92 14.11 -51.76
N SER A 36 42.75 13.58 -51.40
CA SER A 36 41.72 13.14 -52.35
C SER A 36 41.04 14.31 -53.04
N VAL A 37 40.88 15.43 -52.33
CA VAL A 37 40.33 16.68 -52.88
C VAL A 37 41.24 17.19 -54.01
N GLY A 38 42.53 17.36 -53.72
CA GLY A 38 43.50 17.92 -54.66
C GLY A 38 43.32 19.43 -54.88
N GLY A 39 44.43 20.13 -55.16
CA GLY A 39 44.45 21.60 -55.19
C GLY A 39 43.47 22.24 -56.18
N ALA A 40 43.20 21.59 -57.31
CA ALA A 40 42.24 22.09 -58.30
C ALA A 40 40.78 22.06 -57.82
N ASN A 41 40.38 21.02 -57.08
CA ASN A 41 39.02 20.95 -56.52
C ASN A 41 38.90 21.74 -55.23
N PHE A 42 39.97 21.82 -54.44
CA PHE A 42 40.05 22.71 -53.29
C PHE A 42 39.76 24.16 -53.70
N LYS A 43 40.31 24.61 -54.84
CA LYS A 43 40.00 25.95 -55.36
C LYS A 43 38.51 26.13 -55.67
N LYS A 44 37.82 25.10 -56.16
CA LYS A 44 36.37 25.14 -56.42
C LYS A 44 35.56 25.25 -55.11
N ASN A 45 35.99 24.61 -54.03
CA ASN A 45 35.40 24.80 -52.70
C ASN A 45 35.56 26.26 -52.23
N LEU A 46 36.73 26.86 -52.42
CA LEU A 46 36.95 28.28 -52.11
C LEU A 46 36.10 29.21 -53.00
N ASP A 47 35.94 28.88 -54.28
CA ASP A 47 35.07 29.65 -55.19
C ASP A 47 33.59 29.55 -54.79
N PHE A 48 33.14 28.41 -54.26
CA PHE A 48 31.80 28.28 -53.65
C PHE A 48 31.62 29.26 -52.50
N VAL A 49 32.59 29.35 -51.58
CA VAL A 49 32.53 30.30 -50.46
C VAL A 49 32.42 31.74 -50.98
N LYS A 50 33.22 32.11 -52.00
CA LYS A 50 33.17 33.46 -52.58
C LYS A 50 31.81 33.78 -53.20
N GLN A 51 31.17 32.82 -53.87
CA GLN A 51 29.80 32.99 -54.39
C GLN A 51 28.76 33.12 -53.28
N PHE A 52 28.98 32.45 -52.15
CA PHE A 52 28.15 32.61 -50.96
C PHE A 52 28.29 34.02 -50.39
N VAL A 53 29.53 34.52 -50.23
CA VAL A 53 29.84 35.89 -49.76
C VAL A 53 29.15 36.97 -50.61
N ASP A 54 29.04 36.75 -51.93
CA ASP A 54 28.39 37.71 -52.83
C ASP A 54 26.90 37.95 -52.52
N VAL A 55 26.22 36.94 -51.98
CA VAL A 55 24.77 36.98 -51.75
C VAL A 55 24.39 37.74 -50.48
N PHE A 56 25.16 37.59 -49.42
CA PHE A 56 24.77 38.11 -48.12
C PHE A 56 25.16 39.58 -47.97
N ASP A 57 24.38 40.31 -47.18
CA ASP A 57 24.86 41.59 -46.66
C ASP A 57 25.87 41.29 -45.55
N VAL A 58 27.14 41.61 -45.79
CA VAL A 58 28.25 41.29 -44.90
C VAL A 58 28.53 42.51 -44.04
N GLY A 59 28.57 42.32 -42.74
CA GLY A 59 28.88 43.39 -41.80
C GLY A 59 28.64 43.00 -40.36
N ASN A 60 29.09 43.86 -39.43
CA ASN A 60 29.04 43.59 -38.00
C ASN A 60 27.61 43.40 -37.45
N SER A 61 26.61 44.01 -38.09
CA SER A 61 25.19 43.91 -37.76
C SER A 61 24.41 42.95 -38.68
N ALA A 62 25.04 42.46 -39.75
CA ALA A 62 24.42 41.59 -40.74
C ALA A 62 25.10 40.20 -40.67
N VAL A 63 25.69 39.72 -41.77
CA VAL A 63 26.38 38.42 -41.80
C VAL A 63 27.87 38.56 -41.51
N LYS A 64 28.39 37.68 -40.64
CA LYS A 64 29.84 37.45 -40.47
C LYS A 64 30.20 36.07 -41.01
N ILE A 65 31.39 35.96 -41.59
CA ILE A 65 31.88 34.72 -42.21
C ILE A 65 33.21 34.34 -41.58
N SER A 66 33.40 33.05 -41.36
CA SER A 66 34.66 32.43 -40.94
C SER A 66 34.90 31.22 -41.84
N THR A 67 36.14 31.01 -42.28
CA THR A 67 36.49 29.89 -43.14
C THR A 67 37.81 29.29 -42.69
N PHE A 68 37.85 27.97 -42.51
CA PHE A 68 39.07 27.21 -42.22
C PHE A 68 39.15 25.97 -43.09
N ALA A 69 40.36 25.66 -43.58
CA ALA A 69 40.67 24.39 -44.18
C ALA A 69 41.03 23.35 -43.10
N PHE A 70 40.75 22.06 -43.34
CA PHE A 70 41.15 20.99 -42.44
C PHE A 70 41.62 19.74 -43.20
N HIS A 71 42.54 19.02 -42.59
CA HIS A 71 42.95 17.67 -42.96
C HIS A 71 43.11 16.86 -41.64
N THR A 72 44.29 16.30 -41.36
CA THR A 72 44.67 15.74 -40.05
C THR A 72 45.03 16.81 -39.02
N SER A 73 45.11 18.08 -39.43
CA SER A 73 45.22 19.25 -38.54
C SER A 73 44.39 20.41 -39.11
N MET A 74 44.14 21.44 -38.30
CA MET A 74 43.49 22.67 -38.79
C MET A 74 44.49 23.46 -39.65
N GLY A 75 44.15 23.69 -40.92
CA GLY A 75 44.91 24.49 -41.86
C GLY A 75 44.74 26.00 -41.64
N ASN A 76 45.24 26.80 -42.59
CA ASN A 76 45.07 28.25 -42.53
C ASN A 76 43.60 28.65 -42.79
N GLY A 77 43.21 29.79 -42.21
CA GLY A 77 41.84 30.28 -42.24
C GLY A 77 41.69 31.58 -41.46
N PHE A 78 40.45 32.02 -41.27
CA PHE A 78 40.14 33.25 -40.55
C PHE A 78 38.84 33.14 -39.75
N HIS A 79 38.83 33.79 -38.58
CA HIS A 79 37.69 33.83 -37.66
C HIS A 79 36.66 34.93 -38.02
N PHE A 80 35.49 34.89 -37.39
CA PHE A 80 34.43 35.90 -37.53
C PHE A 80 34.87 37.32 -37.11
N SER A 81 35.98 37.44 -36.40
CA SER A 81 36.60 38.71 -36.02
C SER A 81 37.33 39.40 -37.17
N CYS A 82 37.73 38.70 -38.25
CA CYS A 82 38.68 39.28 -39.19
C CYS A 82 38.11 40.39 -40.05
N CYS A 83 36.86 40.30 -40.45
CA CYS A 83 36.46 41.03 -41.65
C CYS A 83 34.98 41.39 -41.61
N ASN A 84 34.68 42.65 -41.96
CA ASN A 84 33.33 43.21 -41.98
C ASN A 84 32.90 43.68 -43.38
N ASP A 85 33.69 43.39 -44.42
CA ASP A 85 33.37 43.70 -45.82
C ASP A 85 33.67 42.53 -46.76
N LYS A 86 32.96 42.49 -47.89
CA LYS A 86 33.06 41.40 -48.86
C LYS A 86 34.46 41.27 -49.49
N ALA A 87 35.14 42.38 -49.74
CA ALA A 87 36.43 42.37 -50.43
C ALA A 87 37.51 41.74 -49.53
N SER A 88 37.57 42.14 -48.26
CA SER A 88 38.48 41.57 -47.28
C SER A 88 38.21 40.09 -47.04
N ILE A 89 36.95 39.66 -46.95
CA ILE A 89 36.61 38.24 -46.80
C ILE A 89 37.10 37.44 -48.02
N LYS A 90 36.79 37.89 -49.24
CA LYS A 90 37.24 37.20 -50.45
C LYS A 90 38.76 37.12 -50.55
N SER A 91 39.46 38.21 -50.20
CA SER A 91 40.92 38.22 -50.15
C SER A 91 41.47 37.21 -49.14
N ASN A 92 40.86 37.08 -47.96
CA ASN A 92 41.27 36.09 -46.97
C ASN A 92 40.96 34.66 -47.44
N VAL A 93 39.82 34.44 -48.13
CA VAL A 93 39.50 33.14 -48.75
C VAL A 93 40.53 32.77 -49.83
N ASP A 94 40.97 33.72 -50.66
CA ASP A 94 42.00 33.46 -51.67
C ASP A 94 43.40 33.16 -51.07
N ASN A 95 43.66 33.59 -49.83
CA ASN A 95 44.90 33.32 -49.09
C ASN A 95 44.92 31.95 -48.39
N ILE A 96 43.80 31.22 -48.37
CA ILE A 96 43.76 29.86 -47.83
C ILE A 96 44.47 28.93 -48.82
N SER A 97 45.51 28.23 -48.35
CA SER A 97 46.42 27.46 -49.19
C SER A 97 46.19 25.97 -49.00
N TYR A 98 46.16 25.23 -50.11
CA TYR A 98 46.05 23.78 -50.10
C TYR A 98 47.35 23.13 -49.62
N ASN A 99 47.30 22.37 -48.54
CA ASN A 99 48.46 21.67 -47.99
C ASN A 99 48.44 20.15 -48.23
N GLY A 100 47.27 19.56 -48.48
CA GLY A 100 47.11 18.11 -48.64
C GLY A 100 47.29 17.33 -47.32
N GLY A 101 46.64 16.18 -47.20
CA GLY A 101 46.73 15.33 -46.00
C GLY A 101 45.62 14.27 -45.95
N GLY A 102 45.42 13.62 -44.81
CA GLY A 102 44.24 12.77 -44.56
C GLY A 102 43.08 13.53 -43.90
N GLU A 103 41.91 12.92 -43.69
CA GLU A 103 40.76 13.60 -43.07
C GLU A 103 40.57 13.29 -41.57
N ASN A 104 40.29 14.30 -40.75
CA ASN A 104 39.84 14.12 -39.35
C ASN A 104 38.61 14.98 -39.02
N PHE A 105 37.42 14.40 -39.21
CA PHE A 105 36.15 15.13 -39.04
C PHE A 105 35.89 15.50 -37.57
N GLU A 106 36.21 14.61 -36.63
CA GLU A 106 36.01 14.86 -35.20
C GLU A 106 36.80 16.08 -34.74
N MET A 107 38.05 16.23 -35.19
CA MET A 107 38.86 17.41 -34.89
C MET A 107 38.24 18.69 -35.46
N ALA A 108 37.82 18.66 -36.72
CA ALA A 108 37.25 19.82 -37.40
C ALA A 108 35.95 20.29 -36.71
N LEU A 109 35.06 19.35 -36.34
CA LEU A 109 33.82 19.65 -35.61
C LEU A 109 34.10 20.15 -34.18
N ALA A 110 35.08 19.56 -33.48
CA ALA A 110 35.53 20.04 -32.18
C ALA A 110 36.14 21.45 -32.27
N PHE A 111 36.87 21.77 -33.35
CA PHE A 111 37.38 23.11 -33.60
C PHE A 111 36.24 24.11 -33.84
N ALA A 112 35.22 23.74 -34.61
CA ALA A 112 34.05 24.58 -34.79
C ALA A 112 33.41 24.97 -33.45
N LYS A 113 33.20 23.98 -32.57
CA LYS A 113 32.64 24.17 -31.24
C LYS A 113 33.54 25.04 -30.35
N ASN A 114 34.80 24.65 -30.21
CA ASN A 114 35.69 25.17 -29.18
C ASN A 114 36.46 26.43 -29.60
N ASN A 115 36.47 26.76 -30.89
CA ASN A 115 37.21 27.91 -31.41
C ASN A 115 36.35 28.76 -32.35
N MET A 116 35.82 28.21 -33.44
CA MET A 116 35.16 29.00 -34.48
C MET A 116 33.95 29.79 -33.93
N PHE A 117 33.02 29.10 -33.25
CA PHE A 117 31.79 29.71 -32.71
C PHE A 117 31.95 30.31 -31.31
N GLN A 118 33.19 30.61 -30.89
CA GLN A 118 33.45 31.28 -29.63
C GLN A 118 33.39 32.79 -29.75
N ARG A 119 32.86 33.44 -28.72
CA ARG A 119 32.72 34.91 -28.67
C ARG A 119 34.06 35.64 -28.82
N VAL A 120 35.14 35.07 -28.25
CA VAL A 120 36.50 35.60 -28.37
C VAL A 120 37.01 35.65 -29.82
N ASN A 121 36.45 34.81 -30.69
CA ASN A 121 36.77 34.73 -32.12
C ASN A 121 35.72 35.44 -33.00
N GLY A 122 34.88 36.28 -32.39
CA GLY A 122 33.97 37.19 -33.09
C GLY A 122 32.58 36.65 -33.40
N ALA A 123 32.26 35.41 -32.97
CA ALA A 123 30.90 34.89 -32.99
C ALA A 123 30.01 35.68 -32.02
N ARG A 124 28.75 35.87 -32.37
CA ARG A 124 27.78 36.70 -31.65
C ARG A 124 26.77 35.83 -30.92
N ASP A 125 26.38 36.25 -29.72
CA ASP A 125 25.48 35.45 -28.87
C ASP A 125 24.08 35.32 -29.50
N PHE A 126 23.55 36.41 -30.07
CA PHE A 126 22.20 36.49 -30.63
C PHE A 126 22.11 36.37 -32.15
N SER A 127 23.19 35.94 -32.81
CA SER A 127 23.18 35.62 -34.25
C SER A 127 22.72 34.20 -34.51
N LEU A 128 22.14 33.98 -35.69
CA LEU A 128 21.95 32.64 -36.23
C LEU A 128 23.33 32.02 -36.50
N LYS A 129 23.59 30.81 -35.99
CA LYS A 129 24.89 30.14 -36.15
C LYS A 129 24.75 29.02 -37.17
N ILE A 130 25.55 29.08 -38.22
CA ILE A 130 25.47 28.12 -39.33
C ILE A 130 26.87 27.61 -39.63
N LEU A 131 27.02 26.29 -39.69
CA LEU A 131 28.23 25.63 -40.16
C LEU A 131 27.94 24.94 -41.49
N ILE A 132 28.76 25.21 -42.50
CA ILE A 132 28.76 24.48 -43.77
C ILE A 132 30.04 23.63 -43.81
N PHE A 133 29.88 22.32 -43.77
CA PHE A 133 30.95 21.33 -43.70
C PHE A 133 31.12 20.64 -45.04
N PHE A 134 32.29 20.79 -45.69
CA PHE A 134 32.63 20.17 -46.96
C PHE A 134 33.54 18.96 -46.77
N THR A 135 33.30 17.88 -47.52
CA THR A 135 34.16 16.70 -47.58
C THR A 135 34.01 15.93 -48.89
N ASP A 136 35.06 15.23 -49.32
CA ASP A 136 34.99 14.18 -50.35
C ASP A 136 35.35 12.77 -49.86
N GLY A 137 35.72 12.65 -48.59
CA GLY A 137 36.12 11.40 -47.96
C GLY A 137 35.19 10.96 -46.82
N GLN A 138 35.70 10.01 -46.04
CA GLN A 138 35.05 9.47 -44.84
C GLN A 138 36.05 9.44 -43.69
N SER A 139 35.61 9.84 -42.50
CA SER A 139 36.44 9.81 -41.29
C SER A 139 35.58 9.53 -40.07
N ALA A 140 36.08 8.73 -39.12
CA ALA A 140 35.29 8.35 -37.95
C ALA A 140 34.83 9.58 -37.16
N VAL A 141 33.54 9.63 -36.83
CA VAL A 141 32.92 10.71 -36.04
C VAL A 141 32.33 10.10 -34.78
N LYS A 142 32.74 10.59 -33.61
CA LYS A 142 32.30 10.07 -32.32
C LYS A 142 31.03 10.77 -31.84
N ASP A 143 31.02 12.11 -31.90
CA ASP A 143 29.90 12.92 -31.42
C ASP A 143 28.88 13.26 -32.52
N GLY A 144 29.24 13.06 -33.79
CA GLY A 144 28.34 13.31 -34.93
C GLY A 144 27.83 14.76 -34.97
N GLY A 145 28.58 15.76 -34.53
CA GLY A 145 28.09 17.15 -34.51
C GLY A 145 27.01 17.44 -33.45
N ASN A 146 26.61 16.48 -32.60
CA ASN A 146 25.61 16.69 -31.55
C ASN A 146 25.96 17.86 -30.61
N SER A 147 27.23 18.01 -30.25
CA SER A 147 27.71 19.15 -29.46
C SER A 147 27.45 20.51 -30.12
N LEU A 148 27.49 20.58 -31.45
CA LEU A 148 27.21 21.82 -32.19
C LEU A 148 25.70 22.08 -32.23
N HIS A 149 24.89 21.04 -32.38
CA HIS A 149 23.42 21.13 -32.32
C HIS A 149 22.92 21.63 -30.96
N GLN A 150 23.50 21.14 -29.87
CA GLN A 150 23.20 21.60 -28.50
C GLN A 150 23.55 23.08 -28.27
N LEU A 151 24.50 23.63 -29.02
CA LEU A 151 24.85 25.06 -29.01
C LEU A 151 23.99 25.90 -29.97
N GLY A 152 22.98 25.30 -30.60
CA GLY A 152 22.10 25.98 -31.55
C GLY A 152 22.78 26.30 -32.88
N VAL A 153 23.85 25.59 -33.25
CA VAL A 153 24.49 25.70 -34.56
C VAL A 153 23.78 24.79 -35.55
N ILE A 154 23.33 25.35 -36.68
CA ILE A 154 22.74 24.60 -37.78
C ILE A 154 23.88 24.11 -38.69
N VAL A 155 24.00 22.81 -38.87
CA VAL A 155 25.06 22.17 -39.66
C VAL A 155 24.50 21.66 -40.99
N TYR A 156 25.04 22.21 -42.09
CA TYR A 156 24.84 21.76 -43.46
C TYR A 156 26.05 20.92 -43.86
N ALA A 157 25.85 19.65 -44.19
CA ALA A 157 26.92 18.76 -44.63
C ALA A 157 26.89 18.60 -46.15
N VAL A 158 28.03 18.85 -46.80
CA VAL A 158 28.20 18.81 -48.26
C VAL A 158 29.22 17.73 -48.60
N GLY A 159 28.73 16.63 -49.18
CA GLY A 159 29.54 15.55 -49.72
C GLY A 159 29.76 15.70 -51.21
N VAL A 160 31.00 15.57 -51.68
CA VAL A 160 31.33 15.65 -53.11
C VAL A 160 32.00 14.36 -53.59
N GLY A 161 31.49 13.79 -54.68
CA GLY A 161 32.05 12.58 -55.28
C GLY A 161 31.51 11.29 -54.68
N GLY A 162 32.00 10.15 -55.21
CA GLY A 162 31.47 8.82 -54.90
C GLY A 162 32.01 8.18 -53.62
N ASN A 163 33.01 8.77 -52.98
CA ASN A 163 33.69 8.20 -51.81
C ASN A 163 33.06 8.63 -50.48
N VAL A 164 32.03 9.47 -50.49
CA VAL A 164 31.39 10.00 -49.29
C VAL A 164 30.28 9.08 -48.79
N ASP A 165 30.28 8.76 -47.49
CA ASP A 165 29.18 8.03 -46.83
C ASP A 165 28.09 8.99 -46.36
N ARG A 166 26.92 8.92 -46.99
CA ARG A 166 25.76 9.73 -46.60
C ARG A 166 25.34 9.49 -45.15
N ASN A 167 25.40 8.25 -44.65
CA ASN A 167 24.99 7.95 -43.28
C ASN A 167 25.89 8.63 -42.25
N GLN A 168 27.16 8.85 -42.60
CA GLN A 168 28.09 9.61 -41.78
C GLN A 168 27.75 11.10 -41.80
N LEU A 169 27.40 11.67 -42.96
CA LEU A 169 26.95 13.06 -43.05
C LEU A 169 25.60 13.30 -42.37
N ASP A 170 24.68 12.32 -42.40
CA ASP A 170 23.41 12.39 -41.68
C ASP A 170 23.60 12.46 -40.17
N LYS A 171 24.70 11.90 -39.65
CA LYS A 171 25.08 12.08 -38.25
C LYS A 171 25.52 13.52 -38.01
N ILE A 172 26.41 14.07 -38.85
CA ILE A 172 27.00 15.41 -38.70
C ILE A 172 25.97 16.54 -38.87
N ALA A 173 25.08 16.43 -39.85
CA ALA A 173 24.11 17.47 -40.18
C ALA A 173 23.00 17.57 -39.13
N THR A 174 22.41 18.76 -38.98
CA THR A 174 21.31 18.95 -38.00
C THR A 174 20.06 18.15 -38.35
N ASN A 175 19.85 17.87 -39.63
CA ASN A 175 18.81 16.99 -40.12
C ASN A 175 19.25 16.38 -41.46
N GLN A 176 18.73 15.22 -41.83
CA GLN A 176 18.95 14.55 -43.12
C GLN A 176 18.65 15.45 -44.34
N SER A 177 17.73 16.42 -44.20
CA SER A 177 17.43 17.39 -45.26
C SER A 177 18.55 18.41 -45.48
N TYR A 178 19.50 18.54 -44.55
CA TYR A 178 20.68 19.41 -44.65
C TYR A 178 21.94 18.66 -45.11
N VAL A 179 21.77 17.44 -45.62
CA VAL A 179 22.84 16.70 -46.30
C VAL A 179 22.69 16.87 -47.81
N PHE A 180 23.69 17.49 -48.44
CA PHE A 180 23.76 17.76 -49.87
C PHE A 180 24.87 16.92 -50.48
N MET A 181 24.53 16.16 -51.50
CA MET A 181 25.48 15.31 -52.23
C MET A 181 25.66 15.88 -53.64
N ALA A 182 26.89 16.18 -54.01
CA ALA A 182 27.28 16.57 -55.35
C ALA A 182 28.02 15.41 -56.03
N SER A 183 27.63 15.07 -57.26
CA SER A 183 28.34 14.05 -58.06
C SER A 183 29.76 14.49 -58.44
N SER A 184 29.98 15.80 -58.58
CA SER A 184 31.28 16.38 -58.90
C SER A 184 31.42 17.78 -58.31
N TYR A 185 32.66 18.27 -58.22
CA TYR A 185 32.93 19.65 -57.81
C TYR A 185 32.38 20.72 -58.77
N ALA A 186 32.00 20.34 -60.00
CA ALA A 186 31.32 21.26 -60.92
C ALA A 186 29.85 21.50 -60.47
N ASP A 187 29.22 20.53 -59.82
CA ASP A 187 27.82 20.59 -59.40
C ASP A 187 27.62 21.42 -58.12
N LEU A 188 28.71 21.71 -57.41
CA LEU A 188 28.74 22.64 -56.29
C LEU A 188 28.28 24.04 -56.71
N VAL A 189 28.81 24.51 -57.84
CA VAL A 189 28.48 25.80 -58.46
C VAL A 189 27.20 25.64 -59.28
N GLY A 190 26.06 25.60 -58.59
CA GLY A 190 24.79 25.38 -59.24
C GLY A 190 23.70 24.93 -58.27
N GLN A 191 23.36 23.63 -58.33
CA GLN A 191 22.23 23.07 -57.59
C GLN A 191 22.48 23.13 -56.07
N VAL A 192 23.61 22.61 -55.60
CA VAL A 192 23.95 22.60 -54.17
C VAL A 192 24.00 24.01 -53.60
N TYR A 193 24.62 24.95 -54.33
CA TYR A 193 24.60 26.36 -53.97
C TYR A 193 23.17 26.92 -53.84
N ARG A 194 22.28 26.65 -54.81
CA ARG A 194 20.89 27.13 -54.77
C ARG A 194 20.10 26.53 -53.62
N ASP A 195 20.29 25.24 -53.36
CA ASP A 195 19.54 24.51 -52.33
C ASP A 195 19.96 24.95 -50.92
N ILE A 196 21.27 25.09 -50.68
CA ILE A 196 21.79 25.64 -49.44
C ILE A 196 21.32 27.08 -49.29
N LYS A 197 21.49 27.93 -50.33
CA LYS A 197 21.01 29.32 -50.32
C LYS A 197 19.53 29.43 -49.95
N SER A 198 18.67 28.60 -50.54
CA SER A 198 17.22 28.61 -50.25
C SER A 198 16.97 28.27 -48.79
N LYS A 199 17.53 27.16 -48.29
CA LYS A 199 17.27 26.68 -46.93
C LYS A 199 17.84 27.57 -45.85
N THR A 200 19.03 28.15 -46.08
CA THR A 200 19.65 29.14 -45.21
C THR A 200 18.78 30.39 -45.03
N CYS A 201 17.94 30.75 -46.02
CA CYS A 201 17.05 31.92 -45.96
C CYS A 201 15.56 31.60 -45.64
N THR A 202 15.12 30.33 -45.56
CA THR A 202 13.70 29.97 -45.29
C THR A 202 13.41 29.33 -43.93
N ASP A 203 14.39 28.76 -43.22
CA ASP A 203 14.15 28.07 -41.93
C ASP A 203 14.05 28.99 -40.69
N VAL A 204 14.05 30.31 -40.90
CA VAL A 204 13.79 31.31 -39.83
C VAL A 204 12.28 31.57 -39.63
N LEU A 205 11.40 31.03 -40.50
CA LEU A 205 9.95 31.21 -40.41
C LEU A 205 9.17 29.98 -39.92
N THR A 206 9.84 28.89 -39.52
CA THR A 206 9.10 27.77 -38.94
C THR A 206 8.66 28.14 -37.54
N ASN A 207 7.33 28.25 -37.37
CA ASN A 207 6.66 28.31 -36.09
C ASN A 207 7.37 27.32 -35.15
N PRO A 208 7.98 27.76 -34.03
CA PRO A 208 8.69 26.86 -33.13
C PRO A 208 7.82 25.71 -32.62
N CYS A 209 6.50 25.87 -32.62
CA CYS A 209 5.54 24.82 -32.28
C CYS A 209 5.32 23.75 -33.36
N GLU A 210 5.77 24.00 -34.60
CA GLU A 210 5.70 23.06 -35.74
C GLU A 210 7.03 22.35 -35.99
N ARG A 211 8.05 22.60 -35.16
CA ARG A 211 9.35 21.91 -35.23
C ARG A 211 9.23 20.48 -34.74
N SER A 212 10.04 19.59 -35.32
CA SER A 212 10.18 18.20 -34.87
C SER A 212 11.58 17.99 -34.31
N PRO A 213 11.73 17.62 -33.02
CA PRO A 213 10.66 17.36 -32.04
C PRO A 213 9.92 18.64 -31.57
N GLN A 214 8.64 18.50 -31.18
CA GLN A 214 7.84 19.61 -30.64
C GLN A 214 8.45 20.09 -29.31
N PRO A 215 8.55 21.41 -29.06
CA PRO A 215 9.28 21.92 -27.90
C PRO A 215 8.60 21.63 -26.56
N CYS A 216 7.27 21.69 -26.50
CA CYS A 216 6.50 21.38 -25.30
C CYS A 216 6.32 19.86 -25.16
N GLN A 217 6.77 19.32 -24.04
CA GLN A 217 6.70 17.91 -23.68
C GLN A 217 5.45 17.63 -22.83
N ASN A 218 5.20 16.35 -22.52
CA ASN A 218 4.10 15.90 -21.65
C ASN A 218 2.72 16.45 -22.03
N GLN A 219 2.44 16.58 -23.34
CA GLN A 219 1.19 17.15 -23.87
C GLN A 219 0.99 18.65 -23.57
N GLY A 220 2.05 19.38 -23.24
CA GLY A 220 2.02 20.83 -23.08
C GLY A 220 1.60 21.56 -24.36
N THR A 221 0.80 22.62 -24.21
CA THR A 221 0.31 23.41 -25.35
C THR A 221 1.34 24.45 -25.75
N CYS A 222 1.87 24.36 -26.96
CA CYS A 222 2.82 25.32 -27.49
C CYS A 222 2.14 26.55 -28.07
N ILE A 223 2.61 27.74 -27.67
CA ILE A 223 2.17 29.02 -28.21
C ILE A 223 3.40 29.75 -28.78
N SER A 224 3.38 30.05 -30.07
CA SER A 224 4.43 30.89 -30.68
C SER A 224 4.23 32.35 -30.28
N THR A 225 5.31 32.99 -29.83
CA THR A 225 5.32 34.42 -29.43
C THR A 225 6.05 35.30 -30.44
N GLY A 226 6.32 34.78 -31.64
CA GLY A 226 6.95 35.48 -32.76
C GLY A 226 8.43 35.12 -32.97
N GLY A 227 8.83 34.98 -34.23
CA GLY A 227 10.18 34.52 -34.59
C GLY A 227 10.47 33.10 -34.07
N SER A 228 11.62 32.92 -33.42
CA SER A 228 12.02 31.65 -32.80
C SER A 228 11.50 31.45 -31.35
N LYS A 229 10.72 32.39 -30.81
CA LYS A 229 10.25 32.36 -29.42
C LYS A 229 8.92 31.61 -29.29
N TYR A 230 8.78 30.89 -28.19
CA TYR A 230 7.55 30.18 -27.82
C TYR A 230 7.34 30.22 -26.31
N THR A 231 6.17 29.77 -25.88
CA THR A 231 5.83 29.53 -24.48
C THR A 231 5.00 28.26 -24.44
N CYS A 232 5.32 27.37 -23.50
CA CYS A 232 4.52 26.19 -23.22
C CYS A 232 3.53 26.49 -22.08
N LEU A 233 2.26 26.17 -22.30
CA LEU A 233 1.28 26.06 -21.22
C LEU A 233 1.34 24.63 -20.71
N CYS A 234 1.87 24.46 -19.50
CA CYS A 234 2.04 23.14 -18.91
C CYS A 234 0.72 22.59 -18.38
N PRO A 235 0.43 21.29 -18.62
CA PRO A 235 -0.66 20.61 -17.95
C PRO A 235 -0.41 20.60 -16.44
N ASN A 236 -1.48 20.38 -15.65
CA ASN A 236 -1.34 20.20 -14.22
C ASN A 236 -0.33 19.09 -13.91
N GLY A 237 0.57 19.35 -12.97
CA GLY A 237 1.65 18.44 -12.58
C GLY A 237 2.98 18.70 -13.29
N PHE A 238 3.06 19.55 -14.33
CA PHE A 238 4.32 19.86 -15.00
C PHE A 238 4.72 21.34 -14.88
N THR A 239 6.02 21.59 -14.84
CA THR A 239 6.62 22.92 -14.75
C THR A 239 7.77 23.07 -15.76
N ASP A 240 8.49 24.19 -15.68
CA ASP A 240 9.56 24.64 -16.58
C ASP A 240 9.09 25.19 -17.94
N HIS A 241 10.05 25.65 -18.75
CA HIS A 241 9.79 26.31 -20.04
C HIS A 241 9.18 25.37 -21.09
N ASN A 242 9.45 24.07 -20.98
CA ASN A 242 9.12 23.03 -21.94
C ASN A 242 8.15 21.98 -21.37
N CYS A 243 7.67 22.15 -20.14
CA CYS A 243 6.84 21.19 -19.42
C CYS A 243 7.50 19.82 -19.26
N GLN A 244 8.81 19.81 -19.07
CA GLN A 244 9.60 18.56 -18.95
C GLN A 244 9.69 18.09 -17.51
N THR A 245 9.73 19.03 -16.58
CA THR A 245 9.91 18.78 -15.15
C THR A 245 8.55 18.46 -14.54
N ASP A 246 8.43 17.26 -13.99
CA ASP A 246 7.33 16.90 -13.10
C ASP A 246 7.42 17.74 -11.82
N ILE A 247 6.30 18.27 -11.37
CA ILE A 247 6.24 19.04 -10.12
C ILE A 247 6.33 18.02 -9.00
N ASP A 248 7.34 18.16 -8.14
CA ASP A 248 7.45 17.37 -6.92
C ASP A 248 6.30 17.72 -5.96
N ASP A 249 5.22 16.94 -6.03
CA ASP A 249 4.03 17.07 -5.19
C ASP A 249 4.32 16.62 -3.75
N CYS A 250 5.47 16.00 -3.49
CA CYS A 250 5.97 15.69 -2.16
C CYS A 250 6.69 16.88 -1.50
N ALA A 251 7.00 17.95 -2.23
CA ALA A 251 7.67 19.12 -1.68
C ALA A 251 6.82 19.78 -0.58
N GLY A 252 7.26 19.64 0.67
CA GLY A 252 6.56 20.17 1.86
C GLY A 252 5.47 19.27 2.42
N VAL A 253 5.20 18.12 1.80
CA VAL A 253 4.31 17.09 2.37
C VAL A 253 5.05 16.33 3.46
N MET A 254 4.42 16.23 4.63
CA MET A 254 4.87 15.32 5.69
C MET A 254 3.99 14.09 5.74
N CYS A 255 4.58 12.92 5.53
CA CYS A 255 3.99 11.63 5.86
C CYS A 255 4.46 11.27 7.28
N TYR A 256 3.53 11.21 8.23
CA TYR A 256 3.83 10.93 9.63
C TYR A 256 4.22 9.47 9.86
N ASN A 257 4.71 9.17 11.06
CA ASN A 257 4.93 7.80 11.56
C ASN A 257 5.80 6.91 10.66
N GLY A 258 6.82 7.50 10.02
CA GLY A 258 7.73 6.77 9.13
C GLY A 258 7.15 6.48 7.74
N GLY A 259 6.02 7.09 7.38
CA GLY A 259 5.50 7.04 6.02
C GLY A 259 6.44 7.71 5.02
N THR A 260 6.45 7.20 3.79
CA THR A 260 7.26 7.74 2.68
C THR A 260 6.33 8.41 1.67
N CYS A 261 6.62 9.66 1.32
CA CYS A 261 5.87 10.34 0.26
C CYS A 261 6.27 9.78 -1.10
N ILE A 262 5.27 9.43 -1.90
CA ILE A 262 5.41 9.00 -3.28
C ILE A 262 4.83 10.10 -4.16
N ASP A 263 5.69 10.65 -5.00
CA ASP A 263 5.36 11.66 -5.99
C ASP A 263 4.49 11.06 -7.10
N GLY A 264 3.54 11.83 -7.61
CA GLY A 264 2.58 11.40 -8.63
C GLY A 264 2.20 12.56 -9.54
N LEU A 265 1.39 12.30 -10.57
CA LEU A 265 1.03 13.33 -11.54
C LEU A 265 0.01 14.30 -10.94
N ALA A 266 0.45 15.49 -10.53
CA ALA A 266 -0.37 16.53 -9.88
C ALA A 266 -1.05 16.06 -8.58
N SER A 267 -0.45 15.08 -7.90
CA SER A 267 -0.93 14.51 -6.65
C SER A 267 0.19 13.73 -5.97
N PHE A 268 0.15 13.66 -4.63
CA PHE A 268 1.05 12.80 -3.87
C PHE A 268 0.28 11.64 -3.22
N THR A 269 0.99 10.58 -2.87
CA THR A 269 0.47 9.51 -2.00
C THR A 269 1.48 9.20 -0.91
N CYS A 270 1.06 9.23 0.36
CA CYS A 270 1.90 8.71 1.44
C CYS A 270 1.79 7.19 1.50
N SER A 271 2.90 6.48 1.25
CA SER A 271 3.05 5.07 1.57
C SER A 271 3.32 4.93 3.06
N CYS A 272 2.32 4.48 3.80
CA CYS A 272 2.42 4.37 5.24
C CYS A 272 3.28 3.17 5.66
N ALA A 273 4.01 3.36 6.76
CA ALA A 273 4.67 2.26 7.46
C ALA A 273 3.62 1.26 7.97
N GLU A 274 4.05 0.03 8.25
CA GLU A 274 3.15 -0.99 8.81
C GLU A 274 2.38 -0.41 9.99
N HIS A 275 1.08 -0.70 10.03
CA HIS A 275 0.13 -0.29 11.07
C HIS A 275 -0.32 1.18 11.06
N TYR A 276 0.06 1.98 10.07
CA TYR A 276 -0.42 3.34 9.92
C TYR A 276 -1.25 3.53 8.64
N THR A 277 -2.22 4.44 8.69
CA THR A 277 -3.10 4.77 7.56
C THR A 277 -3.48 6.25 7.52
N GLY A 278 -4.32 6.59 6.55
CA GLY A 278 -4.73 7.95 6.23
C GLY A 278 -3.81 8.62 5.21
N THR A 279 -4.29 9.73 4.65
CA THR A 279 -3.61 10.47 3.56
C THR A 279 -2.20 10.93 3.92
N HIS A 280 -1.93 11.15 5.20
CA HIS A 280 -0.62 11.53 5.74
C HIS A 280 -0.06 10.50 6.74
N CYS A 281 -0.58 9.28 6.81
CA CYS A 281 -0.13 8.24 7.76
C CYS A 281 -0.22 8.64 9.24
N GLY A 282 -1.11 9.58 9.57
CA GLY A 282 -1.31 10.06 10.94
C GLY A 282 -2.19 9.15 11.80
N ILE A 283 -2.86 8.17 11.20
CA ILE A 283 -3.80 7.29 11.89
C ILE A 283 -3.06 6.01 12.24
N ASP A 284 -2.91 5.76 13.53
CA ASP A 284 -2.39 4.52 14.09
C ASP A 284 -3.52 3.47 14.13
N MET A 285 -3.39 2.41 13.34
CA MET A 285 -4.38 1.32 13.25
C MET A 285 -4.35 0.41 14.47
N CYS A 286 -3.32 0.55 15.33
CA CYS A 286 -3.13 -0.28 16.54
C CYS A 286 -3.75 0.37 17.76
N LYS A 287 -4.21 1.60 17.63
CA LYS A 287 -5.08 2.22 18.61
C LYS A 287 -6.52 1.85 18.29
N PRO A 288 -7.36 1.62 19.32
CA PRO A 288 -8.78 1.41 19.12
C PRO A 288 -9.36 2.54 18.26
N TYR A 289 -10.13 2.18 17.23
CA TYR A 289 -10.86 3.18 16.46
C TYR A 289 -11.73 4.03 17.41
N PRO A 290 -11.91 5.33 17.16
CA PRO A 290 -12.89 6.12 17.88
C PRO A 290 -14.24 5.42 17.85
N THR A 291 -14.84 5.21 19.01
CA THR A 291 -16.00 4.31 19.14
C THR A 291 -17.13 4.97 19.90
N ASP A 292 -18.34 4.83 19.36
CA ASP A 292 -19.60 5.28 19.97
C ASP A 292 -20.39 4.05 20.41
N VAL A 293 -20.67 3.93 21.71
CA VAL A 293 -21.42 2.81 22.27
C VAL A 293 -22.69 3.30 22.95
N VAL A 294 -23.81 2.68 22.62
CA VAL A 294 -25.07 2.89 23.35
C VAL A 294 -25.43 1.61 24.11
N PHE A 295 -25.48 1.70 25.44
CA PHE A 295 -26.06 0.66 26.27
C PHE A 295 -27.58 0.80 26.28
N VAL A 296 -28.28 -0.26 25.91
CA VAL A 296 -29.74 -0.34 25.95
C VAL A 296 -30.13 -1.27 27.08
N ILE A 297 -30.59 -0.71 28.20
CA ILE A 297 -30.80 -1.45 29.46
C ILE A 297 -32.28 -1.68 29.75
N ASP A 298 -32.63 -2.90 30.13
CA ASP A 298 -33.96 -3.21 30.65
C ASP A 298 -34.14 -2.56 32.03
N SER A 299 -35.12 -1.67 32.13
CA SER A 299 -35.50 -0.99 33.37
C SER A 299 -36.93 -1.29 33.80
N SER A 300 -37.54 -2.33 33.22
CA SER A 300 -38.92 -2.77 33.46
C SER A 300 -39.09 -3.54 34.78
N ASN A 301 -40.32 -3.96 35.08
CA ASN A 301 -40.63 -4.72 36.28
C ASN A 301 -40.17 -6.19 36.24
N SER A 302 -39.87 -6.75 35.06
CA SER A 302 -39.31 -8.11 34.96
C SER A 302 -37.84 -8.14 35.44
N CYS A 303 -37.13 -7.03 35.24
CA CYS A 303 -35.77 -6.84 35.72
C CYS A 303 -35.79 -6.49 37.22
N SER A 304 -35.64 -7.51 38.08
CA SER A 304 -35.54 -7.32 39.53
C SER A 304 -34.39 -6.37 39.93
N GLU A 305 -34.45 -5.77 41.12
CA GLU A 305 -33.37 -4.92 41.64
C GLU A 305 -32.01 -5.63 41.65
N LYS A 306 -32.00 -6.95 41.87
CA LYS A 306 -30.82 -7.81 41.75
C LYS A 306 -30.26 -7.78 40.31
N TYR A 307 -31.10 -8.00 39.30
CA TYR A 307 -30.69 -8.01 37.89
C TYR A 307 -30.30 -6.62 37.36
N PHE A 308 -30.96 -5.57 37.85
CA PHE A 308 -30.58 -4.20 37.54
C PHE A 308 -29.20 -3.85 38.12
N ASN A 309 -28.90 -4.30 39.35
CA ASN A 309 -27.57 -4.15 39.93
C ASN A 309 -26.49 -4.94 39.17
N ILE A 310 -26.81 -6.15 38.71
CA ILE A 310 -25.94 -6.93 37.82
C ILE A 310 -25.65 -6.16 36.52
N THR A 311 -26.68 -5.60 35.88
CA THR A 311 -26.56 -4.75 34.67
C THR A 311 -25.62 -3.56 34.91
N LYS A 312 -25.78 -2.85 36.04
CA LYS A 312 -24.87 -1.74 36.41
C LYS A 312 -23.42 -2.20 36.58
N ASN A 313 -23.21 -3.34 37.24
CA ASN A 313 -21.87 -3.88 37.46
C ASN A 313 -21.23 -4.34 36.16
N PHE A 314 -22.01 -4.94 35.27
CA PHE A 314 -21.54 -5.33 33.94
C PHE A 314 -21.08 -4.12 33.12
N ILE A 315 -21.88 -3.05 33.07
CA ILE A 315 -21.51 -1.82 32.35
C ILE A 315 -20.19 -1.25 32.88
N LYS A 316 -20.01 -1.23 34.21
CA LYS A 316 -18.75 -0.79 34.83
C LYS A 316 -17.58 -1.72 34.52
N SER A 317 -17.81 -3.04 34.48
CA SER A 317 -16.81 -4.06 34.16
C SER A 317 -16.32 -3.91 32.72
N VAL A 318 -17.24 -3.88 31.76
CA VAL A 318 -16.91 -3.75 30.34
C VAL A 318 -16.18 -2.43 30.07
N THR A 319 -16.62 -1.33 30.69
CA THR A 319 -15.98 -0.02 30.49
C THR A 319 -14.74 0.20 31.37
N LYS A 320 -14.31 -0.78 32.17
CA LYS A 320 -13.16 -0.65 33.08
C LYS A 320 -11.88 -0.29 32.33
N GLU A 321 -11.67 -0.94 31.19
CA GLU A 321 -10.49 -0.79 30.35
C GLU A 321 -10.68 0.30 29.27
N TRP A 322 -11.81 1.02 29.27
CA TRP A 322 -12.13 2.05 28.26
C TRP A 322 -11.66 3.41 28.72
N GLU A 323 -10.89 4.10 27.87
CA GLU A 323 -10.57 5.51 28.07
C GLU A 323 -11.72 6.40 27.54
N ILE A 324 -12.78 6.55 28.34
CA ILE A 324 -13.96 7.35 27.97
C ILE A 324 -13.54 8.82 27.76
N THR A 325 -13.46 9.24 26.50
CA THR A 325 -13.01 10.57 26.05
C THR A 325 -13.61 10.94 24.69
N VAL A 326 -13.56 12.22 24.33
CA VAL A 326 -14.07 12.70 23.03
C VAL A 326 -13.42 12.05 21.81
N ASN A 327 -12.15 11.65 21.92
CA ASN A 327 -11.35 11.15 20.80
C ASN A 327 -11.30 9.63 20.72
N ASN A 328 -11.63 8.93 21.81
CA ASN A 328 -11.53 7.48 21.88
C ASN A 328 -12.94 6.88 22.05
N PHE A 329 -13.33 6.52 23.26
CA PHE A 329 -14.64 5.94 23.57
C PHE A 329 -15.64 6.99 24.05
N GLN A 330 -16.80 7.06 23.40
CA GLN A 330 -17.95 7.79 23.92
C GLN A 330 -19.11 6.84 24.18
N VAL A 331 -19.83 7.11 25.27
CA VAL A 331 -20.87 6.22 25.79
C VAL A 331 -22.18 6.98 25.98
N ALA A 332 -23.28 6.31 25.68
CA ALA A 332 -24.63 6.75 25.98
C ALA A 332 -25.41 5.57 26.60
N ILE A 333 -26.45 5.89 27.36
CA ILE A 333 -27.30 4.90 28.02
C ILE A 333 -28.76 5.24 27.71
N VAL A 334 -29.47 4.27 27.16
CA VAL A 334 -30.91 4.29 26.94
C VAL A 334 -31.53 3.21 27.81
N SER A 335 -32.50 3.56 28.64
CA SER A 335 -33.30 2.59 29.37
C SER A 335 -34.62 2.32 28.64
N TYR A 336 -35.16 1.11 28.77
CA TYR A 336 -36.48 0.78 28.25
C TYR A 336 -37.34 0.02 29.27
N ALA A 337 -38.61 0.39 29.28
CA ALA A 337 -39.71 -0.25 29.97
C ALA A 337 -40.98 0.04 29.14
N ASP A 338 -42.07 0.54 29.73
CA ASP A 338 -43.29 0.92 28.98
C ASP A 338 -42.99 1.94 27.86
N ASN A 339 -41.92 2.71 28.05
CA ASN A 339 -41.35 3.65 27.10
C ASN A 339 -39.81 3.59 27.16
N SER A 340 -39.12 4.27 26.24
CA SER A 340 -37.66 4.40 26.29
C SER A 340 -37.21 5.80 26.69
N TYR A 341 -36.14 5.86 27.48
CA TYR A 341 -35.59 7.10 28.05
C TYR A 341 -34.09 7.19 27.79
N ILE A 342 -33.63 8.38 27.42
CA ILE A 342 -32.19 8.68 27.35
C ILE A 342 -31.74 9.00 28.77
N GLU A 343 -31.05 8.06 29.43
CA GLU A 343 -30.50 8.27 30.76
C GLU A 343 -29.21 9.09 30.66
N LEU A 344 -28.36 8.74 29.69
CA LEU A 344 -27.13 9.48 29.37
C LEU A 344 -27.01 9.63 27.85
N ASN A 345 -26.88 10.86 27.37
CA ASN A 345 -26.53 11.12 25.98
C ASN A 345 -25.00 11.26 25.84
N PHE A 346 -24.47 11.23 24.61
CA PHE A 346 -23.05 11.45 24.36
C PHE A 346 -22.60 12.83 24.84
N ASP A 347 -21.87 12.84 25.96
CA ASP A 347 -21.35 14.03 26.61
C ASP A 347 -19.82 14.11 26.41
N ASN A 348 -19.35 15.24 25.89
CA ASN A 348 -17.94 15.48 25.62
C ASN A 348 -17.10 15.75 26.90
N SER A 349 -17.77 16.05 28.02
CA SER A 349 -17.13 16.24 29.32
C SER A 349 -17.04 14.94 30.14
N MET A 350 -17.68 13.87 29.68
CA MET A 350 -17.71 12.60 30.39
C MET A 350 -16.34 11.92 30.39
N ASN A 351 -15.96 11.42 31.56
CA ASN A 351 -14.82 10.54 31.78
C ASN A 351 -15.23 9.31 32.61
N LYS A 352 -14.32 8.34 32.75
CA LYS A 352 -14.57 7.08 33.46
C LYS A 352 -15.09 7.26 34.89
N ILE A 353 -14.50 8.15 35.68
CA ILE A 353 -14.91 8.38 37.08
C ILE A 353 -16.35 8.92 37.13
N SER A 354 -16.66 9.93 36.32
CA SER A 354 -18.00 10.52 36.26
C SER A 354 -19.04 9.54 35.71
N PHE A 355 -18.65 8.70 34.74
CA PHE A 355 -19.52 7.68 34.17
C PHE A 355 -19.87 6.59 35.19
N ASP A 356 -18.88 6.06 35.93
CA ASP A 356 -19.11 5.04 36.95
C ASP A 356 -19.98 5.57 38.10
N ALA A 357 -19.78 6.83 38.48
CA ALA A 357 -20.63 7.50 39.47
C ALA A 357 -22.07 7.63 38.98
N PHE A 358 -22.26 8.03 37.71
CA PHE A 358 -23.58 8.12 37.08
C PHE A 358 -24.27 6.75 37.05
N VAL A 359 -23.58 5.71 36.53
CA VAL A 359 -24.10 4.35 36.42
C VAL A 359 -24.53 3.82 37.78
N SER A 360 -23.73 4.05 38.82
CA SER A 360 -24.01 3.57 40.18
C SER A 360 -25.30 4.14 40.77
N GLN A 361 -25.68 5.37 40.41
CA GLN A 361 -26.86 6.08 40.91
C GLN A 361 -28.15 5.77 40.14
N MET A 362 -28.07 5.07 39.00
CA MET A 362 -29.26 4.71 38.22
C MET A 362 -30.18 3.77 39.01
N ASN A 363 -31.49 3.97 38.82
CA ASN A 363 -32.57 3.16 39.39
C ASN A 363 -33.49 2.67 38.26
N PRO A 364 -34.09 1.47 38.39
CA PRO A 364 -35.05 0.98 37.41
C PRO A 364 -36.30 1.89 37.37
N ARG A 365 -36.90 2.01 36.19
CA ARG A 365 -38.07 2.89 35.95
C ARG A 365 -39.40 2.17 36.26
N GLY A 366 -39.41 0.84 36.14
CA GLY A 366 -40.60 0.02 36.20
C GLY A 366 -41.45 0.09 34.93
N GLY A 367 -42.33 -0.88 34.74
CA GLY A 367 -43.20 -1.01 33.56
C GLY A 367 -43.07 -2.37 32.86
N ILE A 368 -43.47 -2.44 31.60
CA ILE A 368 -43.45 -3.61 30.72
C ILE A 368 -42.18 -3.58 29.85
N SER A 369 -41.56 -4.73 29.56
CA SER A 369 -40.32 -4.78 28.76
C SER A 369 -40.56 -4.56 27.26
N GLU A 370 -40.43 -3.31 26.78
CA GLU A 370 -40.56 -2.94 25.35
C GLU A 370 -39.20 -2.61 24.68
N ILE A 371 -38.36 -3.64 24.55
CA ILE A 371 -36.98 -3.56 24.02
C ILE A 371 -36.84 -2.86 22.67
N HIS A 372 -37.83 -3.00 21.78
CA HIS A 372 -37.82 -2.37 20.46
C HIS A 372 -37.78 -0.84 20.56
N LYS A 373 -38.40 -0.24 21.59
CA LYS A 373 -38.36 1.22 21.82
C LYS A 373 -36.98 1.67 22.24
N GLY A 374 -36.27 0.87 23.03
CA GLY A 374 -34.90 1.13 23.45
C GLY A 374 -33.95 1.12 22.27
N ILE A 375 -34.02 0.06 21.45
CA ILE A 375 -33.18 -0.10 20.25
C ILE A 375 -33.41 1.04 19.25
N ASN A 376 -34.67 1.39 18.94
CA ASN A 376 -34.98 2.48 18.02
C ASN A 376 -34.43 3.82 18.50
N HIS A 377 -34.50 4.10 19.81
CA HIS A 377 -33.90 5.32 20.36
C HIS A 377 -32.38 5.30 20.25
N ALA A 378 -31.73 4.17 20.53
CA ALA A 378 -30.28 4.02 20.40
C ALA A 378 -29.81 4.24 18.95
N VAL A 379 -30.50 3.65 17.97
CA VAL A 379 -30.22 3.87 16.53
C VAL A 379 -30.36 5.35 16.17
N ASN A 380 -31.41 6.03 16.66
CA ASN A 380 -31.59 7.46 16.42
C ASN A 380 -30.46 8.31 17.02
N ILE A 381 -29.99 7.99 18.22
CA ILE A 381 -28.87 8.70 18.86
C ILE A 381 -27.59 8.53 18.02
N LEU A 382 -27.29 7.31 17.57
CA LEU A 382 -26.10 7.00 16.76
C LEU A 382 -26.14 7.59 15.35
N ASN A 383 -27.31 7.64 14.72
CA ASN A 383 -27.47 8.21 13.38
C ASN A 383 -27.38 9.74 13.36
N ASN A 384 -27.83 10.39 14.44
CA ASN A 384 -27.79 11.86 14.57
C ASN A 384 -26.51 12.37 15.25
N ARG A 385 -25.53 11.49 15.50
CA ARG A 385 -24.28 11.85 16.17
C ARG A 385 -23.34 12.59 15.21
N ASN A 386 -23.03 13.84 15.55
CA ASN A 386 -21.97 14.62 14.90
C ASN A 386 -20.70 14.57 15.77
N ARG A 387 -19.68 13.82 15.31
CA ARG A 387 -18.33 13.87 15.91
C ARG A 387 -17.46 14.90 15.19
N VAL A 388 -16.44 15.39 15.90
CA VAL A 388 -15.36 16.23 15.33
C VAL A 388 -14.50 15.40 14.36
N VAL A 389 -14.39 14.09 14.61
CA VAL A 389 -13.72 13.11 13.75
C VAL A 389 -14.67 12.67 12.62
N SER A 390 -14.13 12.42 11.42
CA SER A 390 -14.90 11.96 10.27
C SER A 390 -15.75 10.73 10.59
N SER A 391 -17.04 10.75 10.23
CA SER A 391 -17.98 9.67 10.59
C SER A 391 -17.62 8.32 9.97
N SER A 392 -16.81 8.29 8.90
CA SER A 392 -16.38 7.06 8.24
C SER A 392 -15.34 6.24 9.02
N GLN A 393 -14.77 6.82 10.08
CA GLN A 393 -13.73 6.19 10.92
C GLN A 393 -14.25 5.80 12.30
N VAL A 394 -15.49 6.16 12.64
CA VAL A 394 -16.09 5.90 13.95
C VAL A 394 -16.85 4.57 13.92
N LYS A 395 -16.51 3.65 14.83
CA LYS A 395 -17.25 2.40 15.01
C LYS A 395 -18.46 2.65 15.92
N LYS A 396 -19.60 2.04 15.60
CA LYS A 396 -20.88 2.27 16.29
C LYS A 396 -21.44 0.96 16.82
N TYR A 397 -21.69 0.90 18.13
CA TYR A 397 -22.20 -0.30 18.78
C TYR A 397 -23.44 -0.04 19.61
N ILE A 398 -24.32 -1.03 19.63
CA ILE A 398 -25.42 -1.14 20.58
C ILE A 398 -25.18 -2.39 21.43
N ILE A 399 -25.18 -2.24 22.75
CA ILE A 399 -25.11 -3.36 23.69
C ILE A 399 -26.43 -3.43 24.43
N VAL A 400 -27.22 -4.45 24.14
CA VAL A 400 -28.53 -4.68 24.74
C VAL A 400 -28.39 -5.53 25.98
N LEU A 401 -28.78 -5.03 27.15
CA LEU A 401 -28.86 -5.78 28.40
C LEU A 401 -30.33 -6.09 28.69
N SER A 402 -30.68 -7.37 28.69
CA SER A 402 -32.06 -7.83 28.81
C SER A 402 -32.16 -9.13 29.60
N ASP A 403 -33.24 -9.26 30.34
CA ASP A 403 -33.67 -10.51 30.96
C ASP A 403 -34.49 -11.41 30.00
N GLY A 404 -34.66 -10.98 28.75
CA GLY A 404 -35.06 -11.83 27.62
C GLY A 404 -36.54 -12.18 27.51
N LEU A 405 -37.44 -11.50 28.22
CA LEU A 405 -38.89 -11.69 28.10
C LEU A 405 -39.56 -10.48 27.45
N PRO A 406 -39.59 -10.37 26.10
CA PRO A 406 -40.37 -9.33 25.44
C PRO A 406 -41.87 -9.56 25.67
N SER A 407 -42.59 -8.50 26.02
CA SER A 407 -44.05 -8.52 26.14
C SER A 407 -44.77 -8.69 24.80
N THR A 408 -44.18 -8.21 23.69
CA THR A 408 -44.77 -8.32 22.35
C THR A 408 -43.74 -8.62 21.25
N PRO A 409 -44.01 -9.55 20.31
CA PRO A 409 -43.13 -9.83 19.16
C PRO A 409 -43.30 -8.80 18.02
N SER A 410 -43.36 -7.50 18.34
CA SER A 410 -43.48 -6.47 17.30
C SER A 410 -42.15 -6.28 16.56
N MET A 411 -42.22 -6.26 15.22
CA MET A 411 -41.12 -6.19 14.26
C MET A 411 -39.92 -5.36 14.74
N ILE A 412 -38.88 -6.05 15.21
CA ILE A 412 -37.54 -5.48 15.27
C ILE A 412 -37.00 -5.56 13.84
N SER A 413 -36.98 -4.42 13.14
CA SER A 413 -36.20 -4.34 11.91
C SER A 413 -34.74 -4.59 12.30
N THR A 414 -34.14 -5.64 11.74
CA THR A 414 -32.76 -6.03 12.03
C THR A 414 -31.83 -4.82 11.94
N VAL A 415 -31.12 -4.53 13.02
CA VAL A 415 -30.18 -3.39 13.10
C VAL A 415 -28.99 -3.57 12.14
N SER A 416 -28.72 -4.82 11.72
CA SER A 416 -27.59 -5.25 10.87
C SER A 416 -27.44 -4.55 9.51
N GLY A 417 -28.34 -3.65 9.10
CA GLY A 417 -28.21 -2.83 7.89
C GLY A 417 -27.64 -1.42 8.08
N HIS A 418 -27.44 -0.94 9.31
CA HIS A 418 -27.21 0.49 9.60
C HIS A 418 -25.75 0.91 9.87
N GLN A 419 -24.74 0.10 9.50
CA GLN A 419 -23.34 0.30 9.94
C GLN A 419 -23.19 0.36 11.48
N ILE A 420 -24.16 -0.21 12.21
CA ILE A 420 -24.19 -0.33 13.66
C ILE A 420 -24.15 -1.80 13.99
N GLU A 421 -23.19 -2.22 14.79
CA GLU A 421 -23.08 -3.60 15.26
C GLU A 421 -23.77 -3.74 16.61
N THR A 422 -24.52 -4.85 16.80
CA THR A 422 -25.36 -5.05 17.98
C THR A 422 -24.96 -6.32 18.72
N PHE A 423 -24.76 -6.19 20.02
CA PHE A 423 -24.49 -7.27 20.96
C PHE A 423 -25.61 -7.37 21.98
N ALA A 424 -25.81 -8.57 22.53
CA ALA A 424 -26.77 -8.79 23.60
C ALA A 424 -26.10 -9.44 24.81
N VAL A 425 -26.54 -9.03 26.00
CA VAL A 425 -26.14 -9.58 27.28
C VAL A 425 -27.38 -10.14 27.95
N ALA A 426 -27.38 -11.46 28.14
CA ALA A 426 -28.42 -12.20 28.82
C ALA A 426 -28.27 -12.00 30.34
N VAL A 427 -29.23 -11.32 30.97
CA VAL A 427 -29.22 -10.99 32.40
C VAL A 427 -30.36 -11.72 33.12
N GLY A 428 -30.06 -12.85 33.75
CA GLY A 428 -31.04 -13.64 34.49
C GLY A 428 -31.13 -15.08 34.01
N GLU A 429 -32.08 -15.83 34.56
CA GLU A 429 -32.22 -17.28 34.33
C GLU A 429 -33.23 -17.61 33.21
N ASP A 430 -34.18 -16.72 32.92
CA ASP A 430 -35.30 -16.94 31.98
C ASP A 430 -35.15 -16.20 30.64
N VAL A 431 -33.91 -16.04 30.15
CA VAL A 431 -33.62 -15.22 28.95
C VAL A 431 -33.88 -15.98 27.64
N SER A 432 -34.69 -15.42 26.74
CA SER A 432 -34.87 -15.97 25.39
C SER A 432 -33.67 -15.69 24.47
N HIS A 433 -32.75 -16.66 24.36
CA HIS A 433 -31.62 -16.60 23.43
C HIS A 433 -32.04 -16.50 21.95
N HIS A 434 -33.17 -17.12 21.58
CA HIS A 434 -33.70 -17.03 20.22
C HIS A 434 -34.15 -15.61 19.87
N PHE A 435 -34.76 -14.90 20.82
CA PHE A 435 -35.20 -13.52 20.58
C PHE A 435 -34.01 -12.55 20.49
N LEU A 436 -33.01 -12.72 21.36
CA LEU A 436 -31.79 -11.93 21.31
C LEU A 436 -31.00 -12.17 20.01
N SER A 437 -30.99 -13.39 19.47
CA SER A 437 -30.28 -13.68 18.21
C SER A 437 -30.89 -12.97 17.00
N VAL A 438 -32.20 -12.70 17.01
CA VAL A 438 -32.87 -11.90 15.97
C VAL A 438 -32.42 -10.44 16.01
N ILE A 439 -32.16 -9.90 17.21
CA ILE A 439 -31.68 -8.52 17.40
C ILE A 439 -30.22 -8.38 16.98
N THR A 440 -29.37 -9.31 17.42
CA THR A 440 -27.91 -9.27 17.18
C THR A 440 -27.52 -9.78 15.78
N GLY A 441 -28.42 -10.50 15.11
CA GLY A 441 -28.17 -11.12 13.82
C GLY A 441 -27.43 -12.47 13.88
N GLY A 442 -27.32 -13.06 15.08
CA GLY A 442 -26.61 -14.31 15.32
C GLY A 442 -26.43 -14.62 16.82
N SER A 443 -26.37 -15.91 17.18
CA SER A 443 -26.23 -16.35 18.58
C SER A 443 -24.82 -16.13 19.14
N GLU A 444 -23.82 -16.00 18.29
CA GLU A 444 -22.41 -15.75 18.62
C GLU A 444 -22.17 -14.36 19.24
N LYS A 445 -23.15 -13.45 19.14
CA LYS A 445 -23.12 -12.09 19.69
C LYS A 445 -23.91 -11.93 20.99
N ILE A 446 -24.29 -13.07 21.60
CA ILE A 446 -25.04 -13.13 22.86
C ILE A 446 -24.12 -13.62 23.96
N PHE A 447 -23.97 -12.84 25.02
CA PHE A 447 -23.06 -13.14 26.12
C PHE A 447 -23.84 -13.26 27.44
N PRO A 448 -23.47 -14.19 28.34
CA PRO A 448 -24.05 -14.21 29.67
C PRO A 448 -23.45 -13.09 30.53
N TYR A 449 -24.22 -12.54 31.46
CA TYR A 449 -23.81 -11.38 32.28
C TYR A 449 -22.58 -11.62 33.18
N ASN A 450 -22.22 -12.88 33.43
CA ASN A 450 -21.09 -13.29 34.26
C ASN A 450 -19.80 -13.53 33.45
N ASN A 451 -19.77 -13.08 32.18
CA ASN A 451 -18.68 -13.33 31.27
C ASN A 451 -18.05 -12.02 30.80
N ASP A 452 -16.77 -11.83 31.15
CA ASP A 452 -15.98 -10.65 30.79
C ASP A 452 -15.46 -10.69 29.32
N ARG A 453 -15.84 -11.70 28.51
CA ARG A 453 -15.39 -11.85 27.11
C ARG A 453 -15.99 -10.84 26.13
N LEU A 454 -17.10 -10.17 26.46
CA LEU A 454 -17.66 -9.14 25.55
C LEU A 454 -16.63 -8.07 25.23
N TRP A 455 -15.82 -7.66 26.22
CA TRP A 455 -14.75 -6.68 26.02
C TRP A 455 -13.71 -7.15 25.00
N HIS A 456 -13.23 -8.38 25.14
CA HIS A 456 -12.24 -8.98 24.25
C HIS A 456 -12.76 -9.03 22.81
N TYR A 457 -13.99 -9.50 22.63
CA TYR A 457 -14.64 -9.56 21.32
C TYR A 457 -14.78 -8.17 20.69
N MET A 458 -15.16 -7.17 21.48
CA MET A 458 -15.24 -5.79 20.99
C MET A 458 -13.85 -5.24 20.65
N MET A 459 -12.82 -5.49 21.46
CA MET A 459 -11.47 -4.99 21.17
C MET A 459 -10.86 -5.57 19.91
N ASP A 460 -11.06 -6.86 19.65
CA ASP A 460 -10.62 -7.50 18.41
C ASP A 460 -11.29 -6.90 17.16
N ALA A 461 -12.51 -6.36 17.31
CA ALA A 461 -13.22 -5.66 16.23
C ALA A 461 -12.85 -4.16 16.11
N LEU A 462 -12.27 -3.59 17.17
CA LEU A 462 -11.92 -2.18 17.31
C LEU A 462 -10.48 -1.85 16.97
N ILE A 463 -9.64 -2.87 16.85
CA ILE A 463 -8.23 -2.74 16.48
C ILE A 463 -8.05 -3.48 15.16
N ASP A 464 -7.23 -2.93 14.26
CA ASP A 464 -7.00 -3.62 12.99
C ASP A 464 -6.26 -4.94 13.23
N GLN A 465 -6.69 -6.03 12.59
CA GLN A 465 -6.03 -7.33 12.76
C GLN A 465 -4.57 -7.34 12.31
N SER A 466 -4.15 -6.38 11.49
CA SER A 466 -2.73 -6.20 11.15
C SER A 466 -1.89 -5.72 12.33
N CYS A 467 -2.50 -5.07 13.34
CA CYS A 467 -1.85 -4.52 14.53
C CYS A 467 -1.53 -5.50 15.63
N ASN A 468 -2.05 -6.70 15.46
CA ASN A 468 -1.64 -7.81 16.23
C ASN A 468 -0.17 -8.13 15.93
N ILE A 469 0.74 -7.76 16.85
CA ILE A 469 2.07 -8.38 16.87
C ILE A 469 1.85 -9.80 17.37
N CYS A 470 1.43 -10.62 16.43
CA CYS A 470 1.45 -12.03 16.63
C CYS A 470 2.92 -12.43 16.64
N GLN A 471 3.51 -12.52 17.83
CA GLN A 471 4.64 -13.42 17.99
C GLN A 471 4.12 -14.81 17.66
N ARG A 472 4.23 -15.16 16.37
CA ARG A 472 3.93 -16.51 15.94
C ARG A 472 5.10 -17.35 16.39
N SER A 473 5.01 -17.92 17.59
CA SER A 473 5.47 -19.29 17.87
C SER A 473 5.44 -19.52 19.37
N GLU A 474 4.39 -20.16 19.88
CA GLU A 474 4.52 -20.86 21.17
C GLU A 474 4.10 -22.30 20.97
N GLU A 475 5.12 -23.15 20.97
CA GLU A 475 5.02 -24.55 21.33
C GLU A 475 3.85 -24.81 22.30
N THR A 476 2.95 -25.74 21.98
CA THR A 476 1.82 -26.07 22.86
C THR A 476 1.88 -27.51 23.33
N ASP A 477 1.58 -27.74 24.60
CA ASP A 477 1.59 -29.04 25.24
C ASP A 477 0.18 -29.37 25.69
N VAL A 478 -0.45 -30.34 25.02
CA VAL A 478 -1.85 -30.71 25.28
C VAL A 478 -1.91 -32.09 25.92
N VAL A 479 -2.52 -32.18 27.10
CA VAL A 479 -2.83 -33.44 27.79
C VAL A 479 -4.31 -33.75 27.60
N PHE A 480 -4.63 -34.90 27.02
CA PHE A 480 -5.99 -35.45 27.06
C PHE A 480 -6.14 -36.37 28.27
N ALA A 481 -7.06 -36.04 29.16
CA ALA A 481 -7.44 -36.84 30.32
C ALA A 481 -8.81 -37.49 30.07
N VAL A 482 -8.84 -38.82 29.96
CA VAL A 482 -10.07 -39.55 29.62
C VAL A 482 -10.52 -40.41 30.80
N ASP A 483 -11.75 -40.17 31.26
CA ASP A 483 -12.39 -40.99 32.27
C ASP A 483 -12.72 -42.40 31.73
N THR A 484 -12.25 -43.44 32.41
CA THR A 484 -12.46 -44.85 32.06
C THR A 484 -13.21 -45.62 33.15
N SER A 485 -13.89 -44.91 34.06
CA SER A 485 -14.78 -45.52 35.05
C SER A 485 -15.94 -46.28 34.38
N ASN A 486 -16.64 -47.11 35.15
CA ASN A 486 -17.84 -47.82 34.71
C ASN A 486 -19.13 -47.03 34.93
N GLY A 487 -19.04 -45.74 35.31
CA GLY A 487 -20.19 -44.87 35.58
C GLY A 487 -20.94 -44.39 34.34
N TRP A 488 -20.57 -44.86 33.15
CA TRP A 488 -21.17 -44.43 31.87
C TRP A 488 -22.43 -45.25 31.61
N GLN A 489 -23.61 -44.63 31.69
CA GLN A 489 -24.89 -45.32 31.44
C GLN A 489 -25.10 -45.64 29.95
N SER A 490 -24.52 -44.84 29.04
CA SER A 490 -24.50 -45.10 27.59
C SER A 490 -23.14 -45.65 27.09
N LEU A 491 -23.20 -46.53 26.07
CA LEU A 491 -22.05 -47.24 25.48
C LEU A 491 -21.30 -46.35 24.46
N ASP A 492 -20.77 -45.19 24.88
CA ASP A 492 -20.22 -44.21 23.92
C ASP A 492 -18.75 -43.80 24.11
N LEU A 493 -18.09 -44.24 25.19
CA LEU A 493 -16.67 -43.98 25.43
C LEU A 493 -15.75 -44.49 24.31
N THR A 494 -16.06 -45.67 23.78
CA THR A 494 -15.23 -46.34 22.78
C THR A 494 -15.39 -45.75 21.38
N THR A 495 -16.40 -44.90 21.18
CA THR A 495 -16.81 -44.37 19.86
C THR A 495 -16.76 -42.84 19.81
N LYS A 496 -17.37 -42.13 20.77
CA LYS A 496 -17.45 -40.66 20.77
C LYS A 496 -16.15 -39.99 21.19
N VAL A 497 -15.55 -40.36 22.32
CA VAL A 497 -14.33 -39.68 22.81
C VAL A 497 -13.18 -39.72 21.81
N PRO A 498 -12.85 -40.87 21.18
CA PRO A 498 -11.85 -40.91 20.13
C PRO A 498 -12.21 -40.04 18.92
N THR A 499 -13.49 -39.97 18.56
CA THR A 499 -13.97 -39.11 17.45
C THR A 499 -13.76 -37.63 17.75
N ILE A 500 -14.07 -37.19 18.98
CA ILE A 500 -13.91 -35.80 19.42
C ILE A 500 -12.44 -35.43 19.46
N ILE A 501 -11.61 -36.27 20.10
CA ILE A 501 -10.16 -36.05 20.15
C ILE A 501 -9.60 -35.99 18.73
N ASN A 502 -10.00 -36.88 17.82
CA ASN A 502 -9.52 -36.84 16.43
C ASN A 502 -9.95 -35.57 15.67
N LYS A 503 -11.15 -35.04 15.90
CA LYS A 503 -11.55 -33.75 15.34
C LYS A 503 -10.68 -32.62 15.88
N ILE A 504 -10.41 -32.59 17.19
CA ILE A 504 -9.51 -31.60 17.80
C ILE A 504 -8.10 -31.73 17.20
N LEU A 505 -7.54 -32.94 17.16
CA LEU A 505 -6.21 -33.21 16.59
C LEU A 505 -6.11 -32.80 15.12
N SER A 506 -7.16 -32.99 14.32
CA SER A 506 -7.20 -32.55 12.91
C SER A 506 -7.16 -31.04 12.74
N GLY A 507 -7.65 -30.32 13.76
CA GLY A 507 -7.57 -28.89 13.83
C GLY A 507 -6.17 -28.38 14.19
N LEU A 508 -5.33 -29.18 14.88
CA LEU A 508 -4.05 -28.77 15.47
C LEU A 508 -2.83 -28.98 14.54
N LYS A 509 -1.83 -28.10 14.68
CA LYS A 509 -0.55 -28.21 13.97
C LYS A 509 0.39 -29.12 14.77
N LEU A 510 0.21 -30.42 14.60
CA LEU A 510 0.96 -31.44 15.32
C LEU A 510 2.45 -31.46 14.94
N GLY A 511 3.33 -31.50 15.94
CA GLY A 511 4.76 -31.70 15.74
C GLY A 511 5.61 -31.20 16.93
N PRO A 512 6.87 -31.65 17.04
CA PRO A 512 7.75 -31.34 18.17
C PRO A 512 8.13 -29.86 18.27
N MET A 513 7.98 -29.09 17.18
CA MET A 513 8.21 -27.64 17.13
C MET A 513 6.90 -26.82 17.18
N ASN A 514 5.76 -27.50 17.32
CA ASN A 514 4.43 -26.88 17.36
C ASN A 514 3.67 -27.53 18.51
N THR A 515 2.62 -28.32 18.24
CA THR A 515 1.83 -29.00 19.26
C THR A 515 2.31 -30.43 19.54
N GLN A 516 2.63 -30.73 20.80
CA GLN A 516 2.83 -32.10 21.30
C GLN A 516 1.69 -32.56 22.19
N ILE A 517 1.42 -33.86 22.17
CA ILE A 517 0.26 -34.47 22.81
C ILE A 517 0.70 -35.52 23.83
N ALA A 518 0.06 -35.51 24.99
CA ALA A 518 0.08 -36.58 25.96
C ALA A 518 -1.35 -37.08 26.23
N LEU A 519 -1.45 -38.32 26.70
CA LEU A 519 -2.72 -39.00 26.95
C LEU A 519 -2.63 -39.73 28.28
N LEU A 520 -3.57 -39.43 29.18
CA LEU A 520 -3.79 -40.16 30.42
C LEU A 520 -5.24 -40.65 30.50
N THR A 521 -5.44 -41.74 31.22
CA THR A 521 -6.76 -42.25 31.57
C THR A 521 -6.93 -42.26 33.07
N TYR A 522 -8.14 -42.03 33.58
CA TYR A 522 -8.40 -42.05 35.02
C TYR A 522 -9.73 -42.73 35.39
N ALA A 523 -9.75 -43.38 36.55
CA ALA A 523 -10.93 -43.95 37.20
C ALA A 523 -10.70 -43.86 38.72
N SER A 524 -10.64 -44.98 39.46
CA SER A 524 -10.18 -44.97 40.86
C SER A 524 -8.70 -44.59 41.03
N SER A 525 -7.92 -44.69 39.95
CA SER A 525 -6.52 -44.26 39.83
C SER A 525 -6.27 -43.69 38.43
N SER A 526 -5.12 -43.05 38.23
CA SER A 526 -4.68 -42.48 36.95
C SER A 526 -3.58 -43.32 36.28
N ASN A 527 -3.53 -43.31 34.96
CA ASN A 527 -2.53 -44.02 34.16
C ASN A 527 -2.12 -43.20 32.93
N ILE A 528 -0.82 -42.91 32.79
CA ILE A 528 -0.26 -42.23 31.62
C ILE A 528 -0.08 -43.24 30.49
N ARG A 529 -0.85 -43.09 29.41
CA ARG A 529 -0.84 -43.99 28.24
C ARG A 529 0.17 -43.54 27.19
N PHE A 530 0.31 -42.22 27.03
CA PHE A 530 1.22 -41.59 26.08
C PHE A 530 1.79 -40.30 26.69
N ASP A 531 3.10 -40.11 26.63
CA ASP A 531 3.77 -38.92 27.18
C ASP A 531 4.47 -38.12 26.07
N PHE A 532 4.91 -36.91 26.39
CA PHE A 532 5.49 -36.00 25.40
C PHE A 532 6.83 -36.49 24.84
N ASN A 533 7.63 -37.19 25.66
CA ASN A 533 8.86 -37.82 25.18
C ASN A 533 8.59 -38.82 24.04
N LYS A 534 7.54 -39.64 24.17
CA LYS A 534 7.12 -40.56 23.10
C LYS A 534 6.62 -39.83 21.84
N TYR A 535 6.07 -38.63 21.99
CA TYR A 535 5.55 -37.84 20.87
C TYR A 535 6.64 -37.38 19.89
N THR A 536 7.86 -37.19 20.39
CA THR A 536 9.02 -36.79 19.58
C THR A 536 9.49 -37.88 18.62
N ASN A 537 9.13 -39.15 18.86
CA ASN A 537 9.46 -40.29 18.00
C ASN A 537 8.38 -40.54 16.94
N GLU A 538 8.74 -40.50 15.66
CA GLU A 538 7.81 -40.67 14.54
C GLU A 538 7.06 -42.01 14.57
N THR A 539 7.73 -43.10 14.96
CA THR A 539 7.13 -44.44 15.05
C THR A 539 6.09 -44.50 16.19
N GLU A 540 6.37 -43.84 17.31
CA GLU A 540 5.44 -43.78 18.44
C GLU A 540 4.29 -42.81 18.17
N ARG A 541 4.51 -41.73 17.43
CA ARG A 541 3.45 -40.84 16.95
C ARG A 541 2.45 -41.57 16.06
N GLN A 542 2.91 -42.47 15.19
CA GLN A 542 2.04 -43.36 14.41
C GLN A 542 1.27 -44.36 15.30
N ASN A 543 1.74 -44.63 16.53
CA ASN A 543 1.05 -45.49 17.50
C ASN A 543 0.03 -44.73 18.37
N LEU A 544 0.06 -43.39 18.41
CA LEU A 544 -0.89 -42.57 19.17
C LEU A 544 -2.34 -42.85 18.78
N GLN A 545 -2.61 -42.97 17.49
CA GLN A 545 -3.94 -43.31 16.96
C GLN A 545 -4.45 -44.65 17.48
N ARG A 546 -3.55 -45.64 17.62
CA ARG A 546 -3.90 -46.94 18.21
C ARG A 546 -4.24 -46.81 19.69
N GLN A 547 -3.48 -46.02 20.43
CA GLN A 547 -3.73 -45.75 21.86
C GLN A 547 -5.09 -45.07 22.07
N LEU A 548 -5.42 -44.06 21.27
CA LEU A 548 -6.70 -43.34 21.28
C LEU A 548 -7.89 -44.23 20.95
N SER A 549 -7.72 -45.26 20.12
CA SER A 549 -8.79 -46.21 19.79
C SER A 549 -8.95 -47.37 20.79
N SER A 550 -8.06 -47.50 21.78
CA SER A 550 -7.93 -48.70 22.63
C SER A 550 -8.32 -48.52 24.10
N PHE A 551 -9.20 -47.56 24.40
CA PHE A 551 -9.68 -47.36 25.76
C PHE A 551 -10.52 -48.55 26.22
N VAL A 552 -10.15 -49.12 27.38
CA VAL A 552 -10.90 -50.21 28.01
C VAL A 552 -11.54 -49.65 29.27
N LYS A 553 -12.88 -49.79 29.38
CA LYS A 553 -13.60 -49.44 30.61
C LYS A 553 -13.08 -50.28 31.76
N THR A 554 -12.80 -49.65 32.89
CA THR A 554 -12.45 -50.35 34.12
C THR A 554 -13.72 -50.85 34.82
N THR A 555 -13.57 -51.74 35.80
CA THR A 555 -14.70 -52.21 36.63
C THR A 555 -15.07 -51.24 37.75
N HIS A 556 -14.33 -50.15 37.93
CA HIS A 556 -14.52 -49.21 39.04
C HIS A 556 -15.57 -48.16 38.70
N THR A 557 -16.52 -47.91 39.60
CA THR A 557 -17.59 -46.90 39.41
C THR A 557 -17.19 -45.51 39.85
N ASN A 558 -16.09 -45.37 40.59
CA ASN A 558 -15.68 -44.11 41.20
C ASN A 558 -14.56 -43.45 40.37
N THR A 559 -14.58 -42.11 40.34
CA THR A 559 -13.63 -41.27 39.62
C THR A 559 -12.82 -40.46 40.61
N ASN A 560 -11.49 -40.58 40.58
CA ASN A 560 -10.57 -39.84 41.43
C ASN A 560 -9.95 -38.68 40.61
N ILE A 561 -10.58 -37.52 40.70
CA ILE A 561 -10.17 -36.30 39.99
C ILE A 561 -8.83 -35.79 40.54
N THR A 562 -8.59 -35.88 41.86
CA THR A 562 -7.32 -35.49 42.49
C THR A 562 -6.14 -36.28 41.93
N ALA A 563 -6.30 -37.60 41.76
CA ALA A 563 -5.25 -38.44 41.16
C ALA A 563 -5.00 -38.09 39.68
N MET A 564 -6.03 -37.69 38.94
CA MET A 564 -5.91 -37.21 37.56
C MET A 564 -5.12 -35.91 37.51
N ILE A 565 -5.50 -34.92 38.32
CA ILE A 565 -4.84 -33.60 38.41
C ILE A 565 -3.38 -33.78 38.79
N HIS A 566 -3.08 -34.54 39.83
CA HIS A 566 -1.71 -34.83 40.24
C HIS A 566 -0.88 -35.46 39.11
N SER A 567 -1.49 -36.31 38.28
CA SER A 567 -0.79 -36.94 37.15
C SER A 567 -0.59 -36.00 35.97
N ALA A 568 -1.51 -35.06 35.75
CA ALA A 568 -1.35 -34.03 34.75
C ALA A 568 -0.25 -33.03 35.18
N ASP A 569 -0.35 -32.50 36.39
CA ASP A 569 0.55 -31.49 36.92
C ASP A 569 1.97 -32.03 37.17
N VAL A 570 2.09 -32.93 38.14
CA VAL A 570 3.38 -33.37 38.68
C VAL A 570 4.10 -34.35 37.74
N LEU A 571 3.36 -35.14 36.96
CA LEU A 571 3.97 -36.20 36.13
C LEU A 571 4.08 -35.82 34.66
N LEU A 572 3.19 -35.00 34.10
CA LEU A 572 3.24 -34.61 32.69
C LEU A 572 3.79 -33.19 32.50
N PHE A 573 3.28 -32.20 33.24
CA PHE A 573 3.61 -30.79 33.04
C PHE A 573 4.88 -30.29 33.75
N ASP A 574 5.39 -31.00 34.77
CA ASP A 574 6.69 -30.73 35.45
C ASP A 574 7.94 -31.00 34.58
N GLY A 575 7.78 -31.24 33.27
CA GLY A 575 8.88 -31.40 32.32
C GLY A 575 9.60 -32.77 32.36
N VAL A 576 9.46 -33.56 33.43
CA VAL A 576 10.05 -34.91 33.57
C VAL A 576 9.64 -35.84 32.41
N LYS A 577 8.43 -35.67 31.90
CA LYS A 577 7.86 -36.46 30.80
C LYS A 577 7.87 -35.76 29.44
N GLY A 578 8.72 -34.74 29.29
CA GLY A 578 8.97 -34.06 28.03
C GLY A 578 8.10 -32.83 27.78
N ALA A 579 7.37 -32.35 28.79
CA ALA A 579 6.71 -31.06 28.68
C ALA A 579 7.76 -29.94 28.56
N ARG A 580 7.48 -28.96 27.70
CA ARG A 580 8.37 -27.86 27.40
C ARG A 580 8.09 -26.72 28.37
N SER A 581 9.15 -26.15 28.95
CA SER A 581 9.04 -25.08 29.94
C SER A 581 8.44 -23.80 29.33
N SER A 582 8.79 -23.48 28.09
CA SER A 582 8.29 -22.34 27.32
C SER A 582 6.95 -22.59 26.62
N ALA A 583 6.40 -23.81 26.69
CA ALA A 583 5.15 -24.13 26.03
C ALA A 583 3.93 -23.77 26.88
N LYS A 584 2.88 -23.29 26.21
CA LYS A 584 1.55 -23.18 26.79
C LYS A 584 0.97 -24.56 27.04
N LYS A 585 0.33 -24.73 28.20
CA LYS A 585 -0.10 -26.03 28.71
C LYS A 585 -1.63 -26.08 28.76
N PHE A 586 -2.18 -27.14 28.18
CA PHE A 586 -3.61 -27.35 28.08
C PHE A 586 -3.99 -28.73 28.61
N LEU A 587 -4.96 -28.77 29.52
CA LEU A 587 -5.54 -30.02 30.01
C LEU A 587 -6.97 -30.16 29.52
N VAL A 588 -7.24 -31.14 28.64
CA VAL A 588 -8.58 -31.42 28.13
C VAL A 588 -9.12 -32.67 28.81
N VAL A 589 -10.09 -32.50 29.71
CA VAL A 589 -10.69 -33.51 30.55
C VAL A 589 -12.02 -33.98 29.96
N PHE A 590 -12.14 -35.27 29.66
CA PHE A 590 -13.38 -35.93 29.27
C PHE A 590 -13.93 -36.69 30.47
N SER A 591 -15.12 -36.32 30.94
CA SER A 591 -15.74 -36.98 32.10
C SER A 591 -17.24 -37.22 31.94
N ASN A 592 -17.73 -38.24 32.64
CA ASN A 592 -19.14 -38.65 32.74
C ASN A 592 -19.65 -38.69 34.18
N TYR A 593 -18.94 -38.05 35.11
CA TYR A 593 -19.20 -37.97 36.53
C TYR A 593 -20.67 -38.15 36.96
N GLN A 594 -20.92 -39.14 37.84
CA GLN A 594 -22.26 -39.47 38.33
C GLN A 594 -22.41 -39.51 39.88
N ASN A 595 -21.33 -39.45 40.68
CA ASN A 595 -21.40 -39.63 42.15
C ASN A 595 -20.44 -38.72 42.93
N ASP A 596 -20.85 -38.24 44.11
CA ASP A 596 -20.14 -37.35 45.05
C ASP A 596 -18.60 -37.53 45.10
N VAL A 597 -17.89 -36.62 44.45
CA VAL A 597 -16.45 -36.39 44.64
C VAL A 597 -16.26 -35.22 45.59
N THR A 598 -15.57 -35.52 46.69
CA THR A 598 -14.85 -34.51 47.45
C THR A 598 -13.52 -34.24 46.73
N ILE A 599 -13.38 -33.03 46.19
CA ILE A 599 -12.06 -32.49 45.83
C ILE A 599 -11.32 -32.25 47.14
N GLU A 600 -10.44 -33.18 47.51
CA GLU A 600 -9.73 -33.10 48.80
C GLU A 600 -8.60 -32.06 48.81
N ASP A 601 -8.06 -31.68 47.63
CA ASP A 601 -6.90 -30.79 47.48
C ASP A 601 -7.21 -29.58 46.58
N SER A 602 -7.88 -28.56 47.14
CA SER A 602 -8.14 -27.30 46.42
C SER A 602 -6.85 -26.53 46.08
N GLU A 603 -5.80 -26.67 46.89
CA GLU A 603 -4.51 -25.98 46.68
C GLU A 603 -3.80 -26.46 45.40
N LEU A 604 -3.89 -27.76 45.09
CA LEU A 604 -3.32 -28.34 43.88
C LEU A 604 -4.02 -27.84 42.61
N ILE A 605 -5.35 -27.65 42.66
CA ILE A 605 -6.13 -27.12 41.54
C ILE A 605 -5.77 -25.67 41.25
N GLU A 606 -5.67 -24.84 42.29
CA GLU A 606 -5.29 -23.44 42.13
C GLU A 606 -3.87 -23.33 41.54
N THR A 607 -2.92 -24.12 42.06
CA THR A 607 -1.55 -24.16 41.53
C THR A 607 -1.50 -24.60 40.06
N LEU A 608 -2.30 -25.60 39.68
CA LEU A 608 -2.39 -26.05 38.30
C LEU A 608 -2.96 -24.95 37.39
N LYS A 609 -4.02 -24.26 37.82
CA LYS A 609 -4.68 -23.19 37.05
C LYS A 609 -3.80 -21.97 36.82
N GLU A 610 -2.79 -21.73 37.65
CA GLU A 610 -1.83 -20.64 37.43
C GLU A 610 -1.08 -20.78 36.09
N ASN A 611 -0.84 -22.02 35.64
CA ASN A 611 0.06 -22.29 34.51
C ASN A 611 -0.54 -23.22 33.44
N VAL A 612 -1.75 -23.75 33.65
CA VAL A 612 -2.42 -24.69 32.75
C VAL A 612 -3.86 -24.27 32.54
N GLU A 613 -4.27 -24.16 31.28
CA GLU A 613 -5.67 -23.90 30.91
C GLU A 613 -6.44 -25.23 30.86
N ILE A 614 -7.52 -25.32 31.63
CA ILE A 614 -8.26 -26.57 31.83
C ILE A 614 -9.60 -26.50 31.10
N PHE A 615 -9.77 -27.43 30.15
CA PHE A 615 -11.00 -27.64 29.40
C PHE A 615 -11.72 -28.88 29.89
N VAL A 616 -12.97 -28.74 30.32
CA VAL A 616 -13.78 -29.90 30.69
C VAL A 616 -14.85 -30.14 29.63
N VAL A 617 -14.89 -31.37 29.11
CA VAL A 617 -15.93 -31.91 28.24
C VAL A 617 -16.76 -32.90 29.05
N GLY A 618 -17.93 -32.45 29.52
CA GLY A 618 -18.92 -33.30 30.18
C GLY A 618 -19.74 -34.06 29.15
N LEU A 619 -19.80 -35.37 29.27
CA LEU A 619 -20.61 -36.25 28.42
C LEU A 619 -21.65 -36.97 29.27
N ASP A 620 -22.92 -36.93 28.86
CA ASP A 620 -23.99 -37.75 29.47
C ASP A 620 -24.22 -37.42 30.97
N GLN A 621 -24.15 -36.12 31.33
CA GLN A 621 -24.33 -35.61 32.70
C GLN A 621 -25.54 -34.66 32.81
N SER A 622 -26.09 -34.53 34.01
CA SER A 622 -27.00 -33.43 34.36
C SER A 622 -26.22 -32.18 34.77
N ASP A 623 -26.81 -31.00 34.58
CA ASP A 623 -26.16 -29.72 34.94
C ASP A 623 -25.76 -29.64 36.42
N GLU A 624 -26.46 -30.34 37.32
CA GLU A 624 -26.16 -30.38 38.74
C GLU A 624 -24.92 -31.24 39.05
N GLN A 625 -24.72 -32.34 38.32
CA GLN A 625 -23.54 -33.20 38.44
C GLN A 625 -22.30 -32.55 37.82
N PHE A 626 -22.46 -31.75 36.77
CA PHE A 626 -21.36 -31.07 36.09
C PHE A 626 -20.71 -29.94 36.92
N LYS A 627 -21.40 -29.43 37.97
CA LYS A 627 -20.91 -28.33 38.82
C LYS A 627 -19.55 -28.59 39.45
N VAL A 628 -19.27 -29.81 39.92
CA VAL A 628 -17.98 -30.17 40.52
C VAL A 628 -16.83 -30.02 39.50
N MET A 629 -17.11 -30.24 38.23
CA MET A 629 -16.13 -30.05 37.16
C MET A 629 -15.98 -28.59 36.74
N LEU A 630 -17.00 -27.75 36.96
CA LEU A 630 -16.88 -26.31 36.75
C LEU A 630 -15.88 -25.69 37.73
N ASP A 631 -15.78 -26.23 38.94
CA ASP A 631 -14.85 -25.73 39.96
C ASP A 631 -13.38 -25.93 39.56
N ILE A 632 -13.07 -26.88 38.67
CA ILE A 632 -11.71 -27.09 38.15
C ILE A 632 -11.48 -26.52 36.75
N ALA A 633 -12.53 -26.15 36.01
CA ALA A 633 -12.43 -25.71 34.63
C ALA A 633 -12.03 -24.23 34.51
N SER A 634 -11.17 -23.91 33.54
CA SER A 634 -11.00 -22.55 33.02
C SER A 634 -12.10 -22.22 32.01
N THR A 635 -12.44 -23.21 31.17
CA THR A 635 -13.56 -23.19 30.22
C THR A 635 -14.24 -24.56 30.22
N SER A 636 -15.57 -24.62 30.19
CA SER A 636 -16.31 -25.88 30.22
C SER A 636 -17.31 -26.00 29.07
N PHE A 637 -17.50 -27.24 28.60
CA PHE A 637 -18.46 -27.61 27.58
C PHE A 637 -19.30 -28.78 28.09
N HIS A 638 -20.62 -28.59 28.11
CA HIS A 638 -21.56 -29.60 28.57
C HIS A 638 -22.32 -30.24 27.39
N ILE A 639 -22.32 -31.57 27.31
CA ILE A 639 -23.03 -32.35 26.30
C ILE A 639 -24.03 -33.27 27.03
N GLY A 640 -25.30 -32.85 27.05
CA GLY A 640 -26.39 -33.49 27.81
C GLY A 640 -26.87 -34.86 27.28
N ILE A 641 -27.76 -35.48 28.07
CA ILE A 641 -28.20 -36.90 28.03
C ILE A 641 -29.21 -37.22 26.89
N ASP A 642 -29.85 -36.22 26.30
CA ASP A 642 -30.85 -36.48 25.26
C ASP A 642 -30.18 -36.77 23.91
N GLY A 643 -30.27 -38.04 23.50
CA GLY A 643 -29.64 -38.64 22.32
C GLY A 643 -29.94 -38.04 20.93
N GLU A 644 -30.28 -36.77 20.81
CA GLU A 644 -30.09 -36.01 19.57
C GLU A 644 -28.65 -35.51 19.48
N MET A 645 -27.75 -36.40 19.05
CA MET A 645 -26.64 -35.95 18.23
C MET A 645 -27.22 -35.36 16.94
N SER A 646 -27.57 -34.08 16.93
CA SER A 646 -27.32 -33.35 15.70
C SER A 646 -25.80 -33.19 15.65
N VAL A 647 -25.20 -33.63 14.54
CA VAL A 647 -23.77 -33.42 14.24
C VAL A 647 -23.38 -31.92 14.29
N ASN A 648 -24.35 -31.01 14.51
CA ASN A 648 -24.20 -29.57 14.56
C ASN A 648 -23.84 -28.98 15.94
N SER A 649 -23.80 -29.73 17.05
CA SER A 649 -23.42 -29.13 18.36
C SER A 649 -21.91 -29.13 18.63
N ILE A 650 -21.19 -30.23 18.33
CA ILE A 650 -19.74 -30.30 18.61
C ILE A 650 -18.93 -29.44 17.63
N ASP A 651 -19.39 -29.33 16.39
CA ASP A 651 -18.79 -28.49 15.36
C ASP A 651 -18.97 -26.99 15.67
N THR A 652 -19.85 -26.63 16.61
CA THR A 652 -19.99 -25.26 17.14
C THR A 652 -18.90 -24.94 18.18
N TYR A 653 -18.49 -25.92 19.00
CA TYR A 653 -17.57 -25.69 20.13
C TYR A 653 -16.11 -26.00 19.82
N ILE A 654 -15.83 -26.96 18.92
CA ILE A 654 -14.47 -27.28 18.49
C ILE A 654 -13.75 -26.05 17.92
N PRO A 655 -14.36 -25.19 17.09
CA PRO A 655 -13.73 -23.95 16.66
C PRO A 655 -13.32 -23.05 17.82
N SER A 656 -14.13 -22.92 18.87
CA SER A 656 -13.80 -22.11 20.06
C SER A 656 -12.69 -22.72 20.91
N LEU A 657 -12.65 -24.06 21.05
CA LEU A 657 -11.55 -24.76 21.71
C LEU A 657 -10.25 -24.64 20.90
N LEU A 658 -10.33 -24.83 19.58
CA LEU A 658 -9.20 -24.66 18.69
C LEU A 658 -8.73 -23.22 18.71
N GLU A 659 -9.61 -22.23 18.67
CA GLU A 659 -9.28 -20.81 18.78
C GLU A 659 -8.56 -20.49 20.11
N GLN A 660 -8.91 -21.12 21.22
CA GLN A 660 -8.20 -20.97 22.49
C GLN A 660 -6.80 -21.61 22.46
N ILE A 661 -6.69 -22.85 21.96
CA ILE A 661 -5.40 -23.56 21.81
C ILE A 661 -4.50 -22.86 20.79
N TYR A 662 -5.09 -22.31 19.72
CA TYR A 662 -4.43 -21.51 18.71
C TYR A 662 -4.28 -20.06 19.09
N SER A 663 -4.90 -19.60 20.19
CA SER A 663 -5.07 -18.17 20.44
C SER A 663 -3.71 -17.54 20.37
N VAL A 664 -3.56 -16.80 19.28
CA VAL A 664 -2.40 -16.01 19.09
C VAL A 664 -2.58 -14.94 20.15
N HIS A 665 -1.80 -15.03 21.22
CA HIS A 665 -1.61 -13.86 22.06
C HIS A 665 -0.86 -12.88 21.18
N CYS A 666 -1.62 -12.13 20.41
CA CYS A 666 -1.09 -10.94 19.79
C CYS A 666 -1.18 -9.91 20.90
N ASP A 667 -0.05 -9.67 21.56
CA ASP A 667 0.04 -8.55 22.48
C ASP A 667 -0.29 -7.30 21.67
N LEU A 668 -1.31 -6.57 22.13
CA LEU A 668 -1.53 -5.21 21.68
C LEU A 668 -0.30 -4.40 22.10
N ARG A 669 0.33 -3.78 21.11
CA ARG A 669 1.57 -3.04 21.33
C ARG A 669 1.38 -1.80 22.19
#